data_AF-A0A2E5JZ52-F1
#
_entry.id   AF-A0A2E5JZ52-F1
#
_cell.length_a   1.000
_cell.length_b   1.000
_cell.length_c   1.000
_cell.angle_alpha   90.00
_cell.angle_beta   90.00
_cell.angle_gamma   90.00
#
_symmetry.space_group_name_H-M   'P 1'
#
loop_
_entity.id
_entity.type
_entity.pdbx_description
1 polymer ?
#
loop_
_entity_poly.entity_id
_entity_poly.type
_entity_poly.pdbx_seq_one_letter_code
_entity_poly.pdbx_strand_id
1 'polypeptide(L)'
;MPQCLFSNKKGLIIVVSLIGLSASLSTGQGPVSANGFGVVGRPNILWLTSEDHSAYWLGSFGNKNAHTPNLDGLAEHGIRYTNFFANAPVCAVARTSLILGTYAPHLGLQHMRSGYEIPDYIRTYSEVLQDAGYYVTNRSKDDFNFPYDKNQVWSDVGLQAHYRNRPYGSSFFCIFNSTTTHESSLFPTKYKRYRDEGIIPETTRVDFADVVLPTYLPDLPAIREDHAIYHDVMTAMDKEVGKLLADLEADGEADNTIIFYFSDHGGVIPRAKRYLQDTGTNVPLIVYFPEKWKHLAPAGPGSVIDDPVSFIDLPPTVLNLAGAEVPGHMHGTPIFGTDSSRGPRSLVFLYGHRFDGQMLKFERGLTDGHFRYIRNFHPFRPQCYPHGYTHGQAAWQTWYAAFKAGETNAVQSSYWERNQPVDALFHTDTDRWEVKNMAGDPAYAERLEFMKQSLIRQMTEIRDIGIIPEGMWHDLMGEGTIYEYVNRPDFPYEDLLNLAFKATDGSMASFARYQVALASDNPIERYWGLVGCTILGSEAKPALLAIRRLTKDEMLINRVAAYTALSQMGWKKFAVKGILELLNGPVTNMAFTDAIDTLVGLGEENQITDAQLQSIQDKVAAIKPSNRSMSLVAQAADTLLKARNL
;
A
#
# COMPACT_ATOMS: atom_id res chain seq x y z
N MET A 1 18.18 -26.70 21.57
CA MET A 1 18.38 -27.37 20.27
C MET A 1 17.24 -28.35 20.06
N PRO A 2 16.51 -28.21 18.94
CA PRO A 2 16.01 -29.38 18.23
C PRO A 2 16.47 -29.34 16.77
N GLN A 3 17.12 -30.42 16.33
CA GLN A 3 17.25 -30.79 14.93
C GLN A 3 15.92 -31.41 14.50
N CYS A 4 15.23 -30.81 13.54
CA CYS A 4 14.23 -31.49 12.72
C CYS A 4 14.18 -30.79 11.38
N LEU A 5 14.99 -31.27 10.46
CA LEU A 5 14.76 -31.41 9.03
C LEU A 5 15.87 -32.38 8.58
N PHE A 6 15.55 -33.31 7.68
CA PHE A 6 16.48 -34.26 7.04
C PHE A 6 16.85 -35.54 7.83
N SER A 7 16.00 -36.57 7.68
CA SER A 7 16.44 -37.96 7.74
C SER A 7 15.72 -38.82 6.70
N ASN A 8 16.52 -39.31 5.74
CA ASN A 8 16.20 -40.27 4.68
C ASN A 8 15.29 -41.44 5.10
N LYS A 9 14.33 -41.82 4.24
CA LYS A 9 13.77 -43.18 4.22
C LYS A 9 13.75 -43.80 2.82
N LYS A 10 14.24 -45.05 2.80
CA LYS A 10 14.38 -45.97 1.67
C LYS A 10 13.01 -46.51 1.23
N GLY A 11 12.86 -46.71 -0.08
CA GLY A 11 11.63 -47.15 -0.72
C GLY A 11 11.25 -48.61 -0.47
N LEU A 12 9.97 -48.89 -0.69
CA LEU A 12 9.39 -50.22 -0.79
C LEU A 12 8.47 -50.26 -2.02
N ILE A 13 8.80 -51.15 -2.97
CA ILE A 13 8.06 -51.38 -4.21
C ILE A 13 6.97 -52.42 -3.92
N ILE A 14 5.71 -52.11 -4.23
CA ILE A 14 4.61 -53.09 -4.27
C ILE A 14 4.15 -53.23 -5.73
N VAL A 15 4.23 -54.45 -6.24
CA VAL A 15 3.73 -54.89 -7.55
C VAL A 15 2.27 -55.32 -7.40
N VAL A 16 1.37 -54.82 -8.26
CA VAL A 16 0.00 -55.33 -8.37
C VAL A 16 -0.26 -55.77 -9.81
N SER A 17 -0.70 -57.02 -9.94
CA SER A 17 -1.01 -57.72 -11.19
C SER A 17 -2.36 -57.33 -11.77
N LEU A 18 -2.41 -57.20 -13.10
CA LEU A 18 -3.61 -57.03 -13.93
C LEU A 18 -4.35 -58.37 -14.12
N ILE A 19 -5.68 -58.34 -13.98
CA ILE A 19 -6.58 -59.30 -14.62
C ILE A 19 -7.68 -58.48 -15.31
N GLY A 20 -7.76 -58.62 -16.63
CA GLY A 20 -8.85 -58.08 -17.43
C GLY A 20 -9.99 -59.08 -17.58
N LEU A 21 -11.23 -58.57 -17.69
CA LEU A 21 -12.32 -59.27 -18.35
C LEU A 21 -13.23 -58.25 -19.04
N SER A 22 -13.48 -58.49 -20.32
CA SER A 22 -14.28 -57.70 -21.24
C SER A 22 -15.73 -58.19 -21.31
N ALA A 23 -16.71 -57.28 -21.32
CA ALA A 23 -18.02 -57.48 -21.94
C ALA A 23 -18.68 -56.12 -22.25
N SER A 24 -19.37 -56.06 -23.39
CA SER A 24 -19.72 -54.85 -24.15
C SER A 24 -21.21 -54.47 -24.12
N LEU A 25 -21.45 -53.16 -23.95
CA LEU A 25 -22.46 -52.25 -24.55
C LEU A 25 -23.98 -52.53 -24.49
N SER A 26 -24.74 -51.60 -23.90
CA SER A 26 -25.69 -50.76 -24.68
C SER A 26 -26.22 -49.51 -23.93
N THR A 27 -25.97 -48.34 -24.53
CA THR A 27 -26.82 -47.14 -24.70
C THR A 27 -27.48 -46.43 -23.51
N GLY A 28 -27.07 -45.18 -23.29
CA GLY A 28 -27.94 -44.11 -22.79
C GLY A 28 -27.25 -43.10 -21.89
N GLN A 29 -27.20 -41.83 -22.34
CA GLN A 29 -26.65 -40.64 -21.68
C GLN A 29 -25.13 -40.50 -21.75
N GLY A 30 -24.67 -39.51 -22.52
CA GLY A 30 -23.26 -39.20 -22.67
C GLY A 30 -22.63 -38.86 -21.32
N PRO A 31 -21.40 -39.33 -21.05
CA PRO A 31 -20.73 -39.00 -19.81
C PRO A 31 -20.42 -37.50 -19.83
N VAL A 32 -20.89 -36.80 -18.80
CA VAL A 32 -20.25 -35.58 -18.33
C VAL A 32 -18.78 -35.96 -18.10
N SER A 33 -17.87 -35.44 -18.93
CA SER A 33 -16.45 -35.62 -18.70
C SER A 33 -16.10 -34.99 -17.36
N ALA A 34 -15.95 -35.84 -16.35
CA ALA A 34 -15.20 -35.55 -15.16
C ALA A 34 -13.73 -35.37 -15.55
N ASN A 35 -13.37 -34.20 -16.05
CA ASN A 35 -11.98 -33.75 -16.08
C ASN A 35 -11.59 -33.25 -14.68
N GLY A 36 -11.61 -34.18 -13.73
CA GLY A 36 -10.93 -34.07 -12.45
C GLY A 36 -9.60 -34.78 -12.57
N PHE A 37 -8.63 -34.14 -13.22
CA PHE A 37 -7.24 -34.55 -13.16
C PHE A 37 -6.44 -33.34 -12.72
N GLY A 38 -5.77 -33.43 -11.58
CA GLY A 38 -4.68 -32.52 -11.30
C GLY A 38 -3.68 -32.56 -12.44
N VAL A 39 -3.21 -31.39 -12.84
CA VAL A 39 -2.26 -31.29 -13.95
C VAL A 39 -0.93 -31.85 -13.48
N VAL A 40 -0.69 -33.13 -13.76
CA VAL A 40 0.59 -33.80 -13.52
C VAL A 40 1.71 -32.96 -14.13
N GLY A 41 2.64 -32.49 -13.31
CA GLY A 41 3.80 -31.70 -13.78
C GLY A 41 3.81 -30.22 -13.40
N ARG A 42 2.95 -29.74 -12.49
CA ARG A 42 3.00 -28.35 -11.98
C ARG A 42 3.14 -28.28 -10.44
N PRO A 43 3.84 -27.25 -9.89
CA PRO A 43 4.02 -27.10 -8.45
C PRO A 43 2.73 -26.67 -7.74
N ASN A 44 2.55 -27.08 -6.49
CA ASN A 44 1.70 -26.33 -5.57
C ASN A 44 2.41 -25.00 -5.23
N ILE A 45 1.63 -23.97 -4.92
CA ILE A 45 2.16 -22.65 -4.55
C ILE A 45 1.54 -22.23 -3.22
N LEU A 46 2.39 -21.90 -2.25
CA LEU A 46 1.97 -21.43 -0.94
C LEU A 46 2.50 -20.02 -0.70
N TRP A 47 1.60 -19.08 -0.44
CA TRP A 47 1.92 -17.75 0.03
C TRP A 47 1.65 -17.66 1.53
N LEU A 48 2.72 -17.49 2.30
CA LEU A 48 2.66 -17.13 3.71
C LEU A 48 2.83 -15.62 3.81
N THR A 49 1.79 -14.92 4.22
CA THR A 49 1.80 -13.46 4.28
C THR A 49 1.59 -12.97 5.71
N SER A 50 2.22 -11.86 6.04
CA SER A 50 2.06 -11.14 7.32
C SER A 50 1.72 -9.68 7.06
N GLU A 51 1.14 -9.01 8.06
CA GLU A 51 0.69 -7.62 7.93
C GLU A 51 1.70 -6.61 8.44
N ASP A 52 1.79 -5.46 7.77
CA ASP A 52 2.36 -4.22 8.28
C ASP A 52 3.83 -4.32 8.77
N HIS A 53 4.76 -4.97 8.05
CA HIS A 53 6.19 -4.89 8.42
C HIS A 53 7.18 -4.81 7.27
N SER A 54 8.20 -3.96 7.46
CA SER A 54 9.32 -3.88 6.54
C SER A 54 10.31 -5.03 6.71
N ALA A 55 11.20 -5.21 5.72
CA ALA A 55 12.24 -6.24 5.77
C ALA A 55 13.16 -6.10 7.00
N TYR A 56 13.32 -4.87 7.51
CA TYR A 56 14.11 -4.56 8.71
C TYR A 56 13.72 -5.37 9.94
N TRP A 57 12.51 -5.92 10.05
CA TRP A 57 12.09 -6.61 11.27
C TRP A 57 12.57 -8.06 11.39
N LEU A 58 13.25 -8.59 10.38
CA LEU A 58 13.72 -9.99 10.36
C LEU A 58 15.21 -10.13 10.64
N GLY A 59 15.58 -11.22 11.31
CA GLY A 59 16.98 -11.54 11.65
C GLY A 59 17.83 -11.75 10.39
N SER A 60 17.32 -12.54 9.45
CA SER A 60 17.92 -12.77 8.14
C SER A 60 18.22 -11.47 7.39
N PHE A 61 17.40 -10.42 7.54
CA PHE A 61 17.61 -9.11 6.91
C PHE A 61 18.48 -8.14 7.75
N GLY A 62 19.21 -8.67 8.75
CA GLY A 62 20.26 -7.95 9.46
C GLY A 62 19.86 -7.36 10.81
N ASN A 63 18.64 -7.60 11.30
CA ASN A 63 18.19 -7.08 12.58
C ASN A 63 18.63 -7.98 13.75
N LYS A 64 19.53 -7.46 14.59
CA LYS A 64 20.11 -8.20 15.71
C LYS A 64 19.15 -8.44 16.88
N ASN A 65 18.09 -7.64 17.00
CA ASN A 65 17.10 -7.76 18.06
C ASN A 65 15.93 -8.70 17.65
N ALA A 66 15.83 -9.04 16.37
CA ALA A 66 14.83 -9.97 15.86
C ALA A 66 15.08 -11.40 16.37
N HIS A 67 13.99 -12.13 16.58
CA HIS A 67 14.02 -13.55 16.88
C HIS A 67 12.98 -14.24 16.00
N THR A 68 13.39 -14.56 14.77
CA THR A 68 12.54 -15.11 13.71
C THR A 68 13.11 -16.41 13.14
N PRO A 69 13.37 -17.43 13.98
CA PRO A 69 14.12 -18.62 13.57
C PRO A 69 13.48 -19.41 12.43
N ASN A 70 12.14 -19.40 12.29
CA ASN A 70 11.49 -20.13 11.21
C ASN A 70 11.68 -19.44 9.87
N LEU A 71 11.54 -18.10 9.82
CA LEU A 71 11.80 -17.30 8.64
C LEU A 71 13.29 -17.22 8.30
N ASP A 72 14.15 -17.19 9.31
CA ASP A 72 15.60 -17.22 9.11
C ASP A 72 16.04 -18.58 8.54
N GLY A 73 15.48 -19.68 9.02
CA GLY A 73 15.69 -21.01 8.45
C GLY A 73 15.12 -21.16 7.04
N LEU A 74 13.95 -20.57 6.76
CA LEU A 74 13.39 -20.50 5.41
C LEU A 74 14.30 -19.71 4.47
N ALA A 75 14.91 -18.62 4.94
CA ALA A 75 15.86 -17.82 4.16
C ALA A 75 17.17 -18.56 3.90
N GLU A 76 17.68 -19.33 4.87
CA GLU A 76 18.90 -20.14 4.71
C GLU A 76 18.76 -21.20 3.61
N HIS A 77 17.56 -21.79 3.47
CA HIS A 77 17.28 -22.82 2.46
C HIS A 77 16.56 -22.28 1.22
N GLY A 78 16.17 -21.01 1.23
CA GLY A 78 15.45 -20.33 0.15
C GLY A 78 16.31 -19.30 -0.55
N ILE A 79 15.67 -18.39 -1.26
CA ILE A 79 16.27 -17.24 -1.93
C ILE A 79 15.67 -15.98 -1.34
N ARG A 80 16.51 -15.04 -0.94
CA ARG A 80 16.09 -13.76 -0.37
C ARG A 80 16.18 -12.63 -1.38
N TYR A 81 15.12 -11.85 -1.48
CA TYR A 81 15.11 -10.60 -2.23
C TYR A 81 15.17 -9.43 -1.25
N THR A 82 16.22 -8.61 -1.33
CA THR A 82 16.44 -7.46 -0.44
C THR A 82 15.68 -6.23 -0.92
N ASN A 83 15.53 -6.09 -2.24
CA ASN A 83 14.88 -4.98 -2.92
C ASN A 83 13.49 -5.38 -3.44
N PHE A 84 12.66 -5.92 -2.55
CA PHE A 84 11.25 -6.21 -2.83
C PHE A 84 10.34 -5.16 -2.20
N PHE A 85 9.46 -4.58 -3.03
CA PHE A 85 8.65 -3.44 -2.61
C PHE A 85 7.16 -3.68 -2.82
N ALA A 86 6.38 -3.39 -1.76
CA ALA A 86 4.98 -3.07 -1.92
C ALA A 86 4.85 -1.76 -2.69
N ASN A 87 4.05 -1.74 -3.75
CA ASN A 87 3.87 -0.54 -4.57
C ASN A 87 3.15 0.60 -3.83
N ALA A 88 2.43 0.30 -2.74
CA ALA A 88 1.81 1.27 -1.86
C ALA A 88 2.00 0.88 -0.38
N PRO A 89 2.18 1.83 0.53
CA PRO A 89 2.41 1.58 1.95
C PRO A 89 1.11 1.40 2.74
N VAL A 90 0.08 0.76 2.16
CA VAL A 90 -1.18 0.47 2.85
C VAL A 90 -1.90 -0.75 2.25
N CYS A 91 -2.56 -1.52 3.12
CA CYS A 91 -3.10 -2.85 2.83
C CYS A 91 -4.00 -2.89 1.59
N ALA A 92 -5.07 -2.09 1.57
CA ALA A 92 -6.08 -2.24 0.53
C ALA A 92 -5.55 -1.89 -0.87
N VAL A 93 -4.66 -0.89 -0.95
CA VAL A 93 -4.05 -0.45 -2.20
C VAL A 93 -2.98 -1.45 -2.65
N ALA A 94 -2.09 -1.87 -1.75
CA ALA A 94 -1.03 -2.83 -2.07
C ALA A 94 -1.61 -4.17 -2.53
N ARG A 95 -2.61 -4.69 -1.81
CA ARG A 95 -3.28 -5.96 -2.14
C ARG A 95 -4.09 -5.88 -3.43
N THR A 96 -4.64 -4.70 -3.76
CA THR A 96 -5.29 -4.49 -5.06
C THR A 96 -4.29 -4.60 -6.21
N SER A 97 -3.12 -4.00 -6.08
CA SER A 97 -2.07 -4.13 -7.10
C SER A 97 -1.53 -5.55 -7.20
N LEU A 98 -1.46 -6.25 -6.08
CA LEU A 98 -1.10 -7.65 -6.03
C LEU A 98 -2.16 -8.54 -6.69
N ILE A 99 -3.45 -8.39 -6.42
CA ILE A 99 -4.47 -9.30 -7.00
C ILE A 99 -4.68 -9.11 -8.50
N LEU A 100 -4.51 -7.87 -8.99
CA LEU A 100 -4.71 -7.52 -10.40
C LEU A 100 -3.44 -7.61 -11.24
N GLY A 101 -2.25 -7.58 -10.63
CA GLY A 101 -0.97 -7.46 -11.37
C GLY A 101 -0.79 -6.09 -12.03
N THR A 102 -1.55 -5.09 -11.58
CA THR A 102 -1.66 -3.76 -12.21
C THR A 102 -1.39 -2.67 -11.18
N TYR A 103 -0.78 -1.57 -11.61
CA TYR A 103 -0.61 -0.40 -10.74
C TYR A 103 -1.97 0.17 -10.38
N ALA A 104 -2.27 0.32 -9.08
CA ALA A 104 -3.58 0.82 -8.64
C ALA A 104 -3.96 2.19 -9.23
N PRO A 105 -3.03 3.16 -9.39
CA PRO A 105 -3.34 4.44 -10.03
C PRO A 105 -3.75 4.35 -11.50
N HIS A 106 -3.44 3.25 -12.19
CA HIS A 106 -3.90 3.04 -13.57
C HIS A 106 -5.41 2.81 -13.62
N LEU A 107 -5.97 2.10 -12.63
CA LEU A 107 -7.38 1.71 -12.59
C LEU A 107 -8.23 2.61 -11.67
N GLY A 108 -7.64 3.63 -11.06
CA GLY A 108 -8.34 4.49 -10.10
C GLY A 108 -8.49 3.86 -8.71
N LEU A 109 -7.67 2.89 -8.35
CA LEU A 109 -7.78 2.14 -7.10
C LEU A 109 -6.72 2.54 -6.04
N GLN A 110 -6.08 3.69 -6.21
CA GLN A 110 -5.04 4.19 -5.31
C GLN A 110 -5.57 4.72 -3.97
N HIS A 111 -6.88 4.93 -3.86
CA HIS A 111 -7.53 5.43 -2.66
C HIS A 111 -8.03 4.25 -1.82
N MET A 112 -7.58 4.16 -0.57
CA MET A 112 -7.96 3.02 0.28
C MET A 112 -9.46 3.04 0.61
N ARG A 113 -10.07 1.86 0.48
CA ARG A 113 -11.50 1.58 0.67
C ARG A 113 -12.40 2.44 -0.21
N SER A 114 -11.97 2.75 -1.43
CA SER A 114 -12.75 3.55 -2.37
C SER A 114 -13.94 2.80 -2.97
N GLY A 115 -13.76 1.54 -3.35
CA GLY A 115 -14.82 0.73 -3.95
C GLY A 115 -15.20 1.17 -5.37
N TYR A 116 -14.27 1.77 -6.12
CA TYR A 116 -14.52 2.16 -7.52
C TYR A 116 -14.58 0.93 -8.42
N GLU A 117 -15.51 0.95 -9.38
CA GLU A 117 -15.65 -0.09 -10.40
C GLU A 117 -14.44 -0.11 -11.33
N ILE A 118 -14.15 -1.30 -11.86
CA ILE A 118 -13.12 -1.54 -12.88
C ILE A 118 -13.74 -2.15 -14.14
N PRO A 119 -13.09 -2.04 -15.31
CA PRO A 119 -13.59 -2.67 -16.53
C PRO A 119 -13.66 -4.21 -16.39
N ASP A 120 -14.72 -4.82 -16.93
CA ASP A 120 -15.01 -6.26 -16.79
C ASP A 120 -13.93 -7.19 -17.38
N TYR A 121 -13.10 -6.70 -18.29
CA TYR A 121 -12.01 -7.49 -18.88
C TYR A 121 -10.78 -7.61 -17.95
N ILE A 122 -10.72 -6.80 -16.89
CA ILE A 122 -9.65 -6.87 -15.89
C ILE A 122 -9.91 -8.06 -14.98
N ARG A 123 -9.05 -9.07 -15.08
CA ARG A 123 -9.15 -10.32 -14.30
C ARG A 123 -8.11 -10.37 -13.19
N THR A 124 -8.50 -10.97 -12.07
CA THR A 124 -7.57 -11.29 -10.99
C THR A 124 -6.64 -12.45 -11.38
N TYR A 125 -5.44 -12.53 -10.80
CA TYR A 125 -4.57 -13.69 -11.04
C TYR A 125 -5.21 -14.99 -10.54
N SER A 126 -6.07 -14.90 -9.51
CA SER A 126 -6.72 -16.07 -8.93
C SER A 126 -7.75 -16.67 -9.87
N GLU A 127 -8.53 -15.86 -10.58
CA GLU A 127 -9.41 -16.34 -11.66
C GLU A 127 -8.62 -17.02 -12.77
N VAL A 128 -7.46 -16.48 -13.16
CA VAL A 128 -6.62 -17.08 -14.20
C VAL A 128 -5.99 -18.40 -13.73
N LEU A 129 -5.59 -18.50 -12.45
CA LEU A 129 -5.13 -19.76 -11.85
C LEU A 129 -6.24 -20.82 -11.81
N GLN A 130 -7.47 -20.42 -11.50
CA GLN A 130 -8.63 -21.32 -11.51
C GLN A 130 -8.88 -21.88 -12.92
N ASP A 131 -8.81 -21.05 -13.96
CA ASP A 131 -8.90 -21.51 -15.36
C ASP A 131 -7.79 -22.50 -15.72
N ALA A 132 -6.60 -22.34 -15.12
CA ALA A 132 -5.47 -23.24 -15.28
C ALA A 132 -5.60 -24.54 -14.46
N GLY A 133 -6.72 -24.74 -13.74
CA GLY A 133 -7.04 -25.94 -12.98
C GLY A 133 -6.51 -25.97 -11.55
N TYR A 134 -6.06 -24.83 -11.01
CA TYR A 134 -5.64 -24.74 -9.61
C TYR A 134 -6.85 -24.61 -8.67
N TYR A 135 -6.76 -25.25 -7.51
CA TYR A 135 -7.62 -24.92 -6.38
C TYR A 135 -7.02 -23.71 -5.64
N VAL A 136 -7.72 -22.58 -5.67
CA VAL A 136 -7.16 -21.28 -5.24
C VAL A 136 -7.84 -20.82 -3.96
N THR A 137 -7.08 -20.62 -2.89
CA THR A 137 -7.63 -20.29 -1.57
C THR A 137 -7.03 -19.03 -0.95
N ASN A 138 -7.85 -18.32 -0.17
CA ASN A 138 -7.40 -17.18 0.62
C ASN A 138 -7.96 -17.22 2.05
N ARG A 139 -7.07 -17.42 3.03
CA ARG A 139 -7.45 -17.47 4.44
C ARG A 139 -7.34 -16.13 5.14
N SER A 140 -8.35 -15.83 5.95
CA SER A 140 -8.44 -14.66 6.84
C SER A 140 -8.80 -13.35 6.18
N LYS A 141 -7.97 -12.80 5.29
CA LYS A 141 -8.14 -11.42 4.82
C LYS A 141 -8.09 -11.30 3.30
N ASP A 142 -9.16 -10.69 2.79
CA ASP A 142 -9.16 -9.94 1.55
C ASP A 142 -9.40 -8.46 1.87
N ASP A 143 -8.79 -7.56 1.12
CA ASP A 143 -8.93 -6.11 1.33
C ASP A 143 -8.63 -5.43 0.00
N PHE A 144 -9.58 -5.49 -0.94
CA PHE A 144 -9.42 -4.90 -2.26
C PHE A 144 -10.26 -3.63 -2.39
N ASN A 145 -9.78 -2.70 -3.22
CA ASN A 145 -10.38 -1.37 -3.42
C ASN A 145 -11.48 -1.33 -4.50
N PHE A 146 -11.84 -2.47 -5.07
CA PHE A 146 -12.90 -2.58 -6.09
C PHE A 146 -14.01 -3.54 -5.62
N PRO A 147 -15.23 -3.44 -6.15
CA PRO A 147 -16.29 -4.43 -5.93
C PRO A 147 -15.99 -5.77 -6.60
N TYR A 148 -16.24 -6.89 -5.92
CA TYR A 148 -16.02 -8.23 -6.47
C TYR A 148 -16.85 -9.28 -5.73
N ASP A 149 -17.13 -10.40 -6.40
CA ASP A 149 -17.65 -11.60 -5.76
C ASP A 149 -16.49 -12.48 -5.26
N LYS A 150 -16.44 -12.71 -3.95
CA LYS A 150 -15.42 -13.55 -3.31
C LYS A 150 -15.41 -14.98 -3.85
N ASN A 151 -16.59 -15.53 -4.18
CA ASN A 151 -16.71 -16.92 -4.66
C ASN A 151 -16.34 -17.06 -6.15
N GLN A 152 -16.29 -15.93 -6.88
CA GLN A 152 -15.71 -15.90 -8.22
C GLN A 152 -14.17 -15.83 -8.13
N VAL A 153 -13.66 -14.96 -7.26
CA VAL A 153 -12.22 -14.72 -7.12
C VAL A 153 -11.49 -15.91 -6.49
N TRP A 154 -12.14 -16.68 -5.61
CA TRP A 154 -11.52 -17.78 -4.86
C TRP A 154 -12.35 -19.06 -4.94
N SER A 155 -11.67 -20.21 -5.03
CA SER A 155 -12.30 -21.52 -4.86
C SER A 155 -12.72 -21.78 -3.41
N ASP A 156 -11.99 -21.19 -2.44
CA ASP A 156 -12.30 -21.24 -1.01
C ASP A 156 -11.73 -20.01 -0.28
N VAL A 157 -12.57 -19.32 0.49
CA VAL A 157 -12.24 -18.05 1.14
C VAL A 157 -12.85 -17.96 2.54
N GLY A 158 -12.11 -17.38 3.47
CA GLY A 158 -12.55 -17.15 4.85
C GLY A 158 -11.61 -17.74 5.89
N LEU A 159 -12.06 -17.83 7.14
CA LEU A 159 -11.20 -18.25 8.26
C LEU A 159 -10.79 -19.74 8.20
N GLN A 160 -11.60 -20.55 7.51
CA GLN A 160 -11.40 -22.01 7.36
C GLN A 160 -10.84 -22.38 5.98
N ALA A 161 -10.58 -21.40 5.12
CA ALA A 161 -10.07 -21.65 3.78
C ALA A 161 -8.71 -22.36 3.85
N HIS A 162 -8.56 -23.45 3.10
CA HIS A 162 -7.38 -24.30 3.21
C HIS A 162 -7.15 -25.15 1.96
N TYR A 163 -5.88 -25.35 1.58
CA TYR A 163 -5.51 -26.29 0.51
C TYR A 163 -5.95 -27.75 0.75
N ARG A 164 -6.35 -28.10 1.98
CA ARG A 164 -6.84 -29.44 2.36
C ARG A 164 -8.24 -29.70 1.81
N ASN A 165 -9.00 -28.65 1.53
CA ASN A 165 -10.37 -28.72 1.01
C ASN A 165 -10.42 -28.96 -0.51
N ARG A 166 -9.26 -29.08 -1.16
CA ARG A 166 -9.16 -29.20 -2.61
C ARG A 166 -9.67 -30.55 -3.13
N PRO A 167 -10.17 -30.60 -4.38
CA PRO A 167 -10.46 -31.88 -5.04
C PRO A 167 -9.22 -32.78 -5.10
N TYR A 168 -9.41 -34.08 -4.90
CA TYR A 168 -8.32 -35.06 -4.90
C TYR A 168 -7.46 -34.95 -6.17
N GLY A 169 -6.14 -34.90 -5.98
CA GLY A 169 -5.16 -34.83 -7.06
C GLY A 169 -4.91 -33.43 -7.62
N SER A 170 -5.76 -32.42 -7.35
CA SER A 170 -5.55 -31.05 -7.87
C SER A 170 -4.32 -30.37 -7.25
N SER A 171 -3.64 -29.54 -8.06
CA SER A 171 -2.64 -28.59 -7.57
C SER A 171 -3.34 -27.44 -6.85
N PHE A 172 -2.70 -26.87 -5.83
CA PHE A 172 -3.25 -25.73 -5.11
C PHE A 172 -2.40 -24.47 -5.22
N PHE A 173 -3.08 -23.33 -5.13
CA PHE A 173 -2.51 -22.05 -4.75
C PHE A 173 -3.20 -21.62 -3.46
N CYS A 174 -2.44 -21.42 -2.38
CA CYS A 174 -3.00 -21.13 -1.07
C CYS A 174 -2.35 -19.91 -0.45
N ILE A 175 -3.15 -18.99 0.08
CA ILE A 175 -2.67 -17.86 0.87
C ILE A 175 -3.07 -18.05 2.33
N PHE A 176 -2.09 -18.00 3.23
CA PHE A 176 -2.32 -17.84 4.66
C PHE A 176 -1.86 -16.45 5.10
N ASN A 177 -2.81 -15.60 5.48
CA ASN A 177 -2.52 -14.26 6.02
C ASN A 177 -2.48 -14.29 7.55
N SER A 178 -1.33 -13.98 8.14
CA SER A 178 -1.20 -13.67 9.57
C SER A 178 -1.51 -12.20 9.81
N THR A 179 -2.45 -11.94 10.73
CA THR A 179 -2.87 -10.58 11.13
C THR A 179 -2.21 -10.11 12.44
N THR A 180 -1.28 -10.92 12.97
CA THR A 180 -0.66 -10.75 14.28
C THR A 180 0.18 -9.47 14.36
N THR A 181 0.86 -9.14 13.26
CA THR A 181 1.76 -7.98 13.14
C THR A 181 1.07 -6.68 12.71
N HIS A 182 -0.25 -6.68 12.47
CA HIS A 182 -1.01 -5.49 12.07
C HIS A 182 -0.82 -4.31 13.05
N GLU A 183 -0.92 -3.06 12.58
CA GLU A 183 -0.62 -1.83 13.35
C GLU A 183 -1.30 -1.75 14.71
N SER A 184 -2.52 -2.25 14.82
CA SER A 184 -3.24 -2.28 16.09
C SER A 184 -2.57 -3.15 17.15
N SER A 185 -1.64 -4.03 16.79
CA SER A 185 -0.88 -4.86 17.74
C SER A 185 -0.12 -4.03 18.76
N LEU A 186 0.24 -2.78 18.44
CA LEU A 186 0.87 -1.85 19.37
C LEU A 186 -0.12 -0.95 20.13
N PHE A 187 -1.43 -1.15 19.96
CA PHE A 187 -2.40 -0.42 20.77
C PHE A 187 -2.47 -1.04 22.16
N PRO A 188 -2.55 -0.24 23.24
CA PRO A 188 -2.63 -0.74 24.61
C PRO A 188 -3.68 -1.81 24.85
N THR A 189 -4.82 -1.72 24.17
CA THR A 189 -5.89 -2.73 24.27
C THR A 189 -5.49 -4.07 23.66
N LYS A 190 -4.69 -4.08 22.59
CA LYS A 190 -4.36 -5.31 21.84
C LYS A 190 -3.09 -5.98 22.36
N TYR A 191 -1.98 -5.26 22.62
CA TYR A 191 -0.78 -5.92 23.17
C TYR A 191 -1.02 -6.46 24.58
N LYS A 192 -1.85 -5.80 25.41
CA LYS A 192 -2.21 -6.33 26.75
C LYS A 192 -2.99 -7.63 26.61
N ARG A 193 -3.98 -7.67 25.71
CA ARG A 193 -4.69 -8.91 25.39
C ARG A 193 -3.75 -10.00 24.89
N TYR A 194 -2.78 -9.66 24.04
CA TYR A 194 -1.77 -10.63 23.58
C TYR A 194 -0.91 -11.19 24.72
N ARG A 195 -0.62 -10.41 25.77
CA ARG A 195 0.03 -10.91 26.99
C ARG A 195 -0.89 -11.84 27.78
N ASP A 196 -2.13 -11.39 28.04
CA ASP A 196 -3.14 -12.17 28.77
C ASP A 196 -3.42 -13.53 28.11
N GLU A 197 -3.41 -13.57 26.77
CA GLU A 197 -3.60 -14.79 25.96
C GLU A 197 -2.31 -15.63 25.78
N GLY A 198 -1.16 -15.14 26.27
CA GLY A 198 0.14 -15.81 26.15
C GLY A 198 0.72 -15.83 24.73
N ILE A 199 0.23 -14.97 23.84
CA ILE A 199 0.72 -14.83 22.45
C ILE A 199 2.10 -14.18 22.44
N ILE A 200 2.28 -13.13 23.26
CA ILE A 200 3.57 -12.45 23.51
C ILE A 200 3.91 -12.55 25.01
N PRO A 201 5.19 -12.44 25.42
CA PRO A 201 5.57 -12.55 26.83
C PRO A 201 5.08 -11.36 27.66
N GLU A 202 4.84 -11.61 28.95
CA GLU A 202 4.45 -10.58 29.94
C GLU A 202 5.47 -9.43 30.04
N THR A 203 6.74 -9.76 29.92
CA THR A 203 7.86 -8.82 29.90
C THR A 203 8.56 -8.92 28.55
N THR A 204 8.99 -7.79 28.01
CA THR A 204 9.60 -7.78 26.67
C THR A 204 10.91 -8.55 26.65
N ARG A 205 11.15 -9.29 25.56
CA ARG A 205 12.42 -10.04 25.41
C ARG A 205 13.61 -9.11 25.21
N VAL A 206 13.38 -7.98 24.55
CA VAL A 206 14.38 -6.94 24.29
C VAL A 206 14.28 -5.90 25.40
N ASP A 207 15.40 -5.59 26.05
CA ASP A 207 15.48 -4.47 26.99
C ASP A 207 15.33 -3.15 26.22
N PHE A 208 14.60 -2.19 26.79
CA PHE A 208 14.40 -0.88 26.18
C PHE A 208 15.72 -0.14 25.93
N ALA A 209 16.73 -0.36 26.78
CA ALA A 209 18.05 0.20 26.62
C ALA A 209 18.79 -0.34 25.38
N ASP A 210 18.48 -1.57 24.96
CA ASP A 210 19.10 -2.25 23.82
C ASP A 210 18.35 -2.01 22.50
N VAL A 211 17.23 -1.30 22.54
CA VAL A 211 16.49 -0.88 21.34
C VAL A 211 17.29 0.16 20.57
N VAL A 212 17.58 -0.15 19.30
CA VAL A 212 18.13 0.80 18.33
C VAL A 212 16.97 1.48 17.60
N LEU A 213 16.78 2.77 17.87
CA LEU A 213 15.74 3.56 17.24
C LEU A 213 16.18 4.13 15.88
N PRO A 214 15.27 4.19 14.88
CA PRO A 214 15.48 5.01 13.70
C PRO A 214 15.79 6.47 14.04
N THR A 215 16.71 7.09 13.30
CA THR A 215 17.23 8.43 13.61
C THR A 215 16.21 9.57 13.45
N TYR A 216 15.09 9.31 12.77
CA TYR A 216 13.99 10.26 12.63
C TYR A 216 13.02 10.27 13.82
N LEU A 217 13.12 9.31 14.74
CA LEU A 217 12.27 9.26 15.94
C LEU A 217 12.96 9.98 17.11
N PRO A 218 12.20 10.68 17.96
CA PRO A 218 12.73 11.14 19.24
C PRO A 218 12.95 9.94 20.17
N ASP A 219 13.99 10.04 21.01
CA ASP A 219 14.33 9.01 21.98
C ASP A 219 13.46 9.17 23.23
N LEU A 220 12.26 8.60 23.19
CA LEU A 220 11.26 8.68 24.26
C LEU A 220 10.92 7.29 24.79
N PRO A 221 10.63 7.13 26.10
CA PRO A 221 10.35 5.83 26.71
C PRO A 221 9.26 5.01 25.99
N ALA A 222 8.13 5.65 25.64
CA ALA A 222 7.04 4.97 24.94
C ALA A 222 7.42 4.50 23.52
N ILE A 223 8.34 5.21 22.84
CA ILE A 223 8.83 4.80 21.52
C ILE A 223 9.73 3.56 21.64
N ARG A 224 10.60 3.52 22.65
CA ARG A 224 11.43 2.34 22.94
C ARG A 224 10.57 1.14 23.33
N GLU A 225 9.58 1.35 24.18
CA GLU A 225 8.64 0.30 24.60
C GLU A 225 7.89 -0.29 23.40
N ASP A 226 7.32 0.55 22.53
CA ASP A 226 6.62 0.09 21.32
C ASP A 226 7.52 -0.76 20.41
N HIS A 227 8.79 -0.38 20.23
CA HIS A 227 9.75 -1.17 19.45
C HIS A 227 10.07 -2.51 20.11
N ALA A 228 10.27 -2.53 21.44
CA ALA A 228 10.54 -3.77 22.18
C ALA A 228 9.34 -4.74 22.13
N ILE A 229 8.12 -4.23 22.32
CA ILE A 229 6.89 -5.02 22.18
C ILE A 229 6.77 -5.57 20.75
N TYR A 230 7.08 -4.77 19.73
CA TYR A 230 6.95 -5.23 18.36
C TYR A 230 7.90 -6.37 18.01
N HIS A 231 9.10 -6.43 18.59
CA HIS A 231 9.98 -7.60 18.44
C HIS A 231 9.37 -8.90 18.96
N ASP A 232 8.55 -8.83 20.01
CA ASP A 232 7.83 -10.00 20.52
C ASP A 232 6.64 -10.37 19.64
N VAL A 233 5.93 -9.37 19.09
CA VAL A 233 4.86 -9.59 18.09
C VAL A 233 5.42 -10.28 16.84
N MET A 234 6.59 -9.85 16.35
CA MET A 234 7.29 -10.51 15.24
C MET A 234 7.66 -11.95 15.57
N THR A 235 8.11 -12.21 16.80
CA THR A 235 8.41 -13.56 17.28
C THR A 235 7.15 -14.44 17.33
N ALA A 236 6.01 -13.89 17.70
CA ALA A 236 4.73 -14.60 17.69
C ALA A 236 4.28 -14.97 16.27
N MET A 237 4.38 -14.04 15.31
CA MET A 237 4.08 -14.30 13.90
C MET A 237 5.02 -15.34 13.29
N ASP A 238 6.32 -15.31 13.62
CA ASP A 238 7.27 -16.33 13.15
C ASP A 238 6.90 -17.74 13.64
N LYS A 239 6.37 -17.88 14.87
CA LYS A 239 5.86 -19.17 15.37
C LYS A 239 4.63 -19.65 14.59
N GLU A 240 3.75 -18.75 14.16
CA GLU A 240 2.61 -19.10 13.29
C GLU A 240 3.09 -19.63 11.94
N VAL A 241 4.09 -18.96 11.34
CA VAL A 241 4.74 -19.43 10.10
C VAL A 241 5.34 -20.82 10.30
N GLY A 242 6.10 -21.04 11.38
CA GLY A 242 6.69 -22.34 11.69
C GLY A 242 5.65 -23.45 11.80
N LYS A 243 4.49 -23.18 12.41
CA LYS A 243 3.39 -24.13 12.48
C LYS A 243 2.83 -24.46 11.10
N LEU A 244 2.62 -23.47 10.23
CA LEU A 244 2.08 -23.70 8.88
C LEU A 244 3.05 -24.50 8.01
N LEU A 245 4.36 -24.27 8.15
CA LEU A 245 5.39 -25.06 7.49
C LEU A 245 5.39 -26.52 7.97
N ALA A 246 5.28 -26.73 9.29
CA ALA A 246 5.20 -28.07 9.87
C ALA A 246 3.91 -28.81 9.44
N ASP A 247 2.79 -28.11 9.36
CA ASP A 247 1.52 -28.67 8.88
C ASP A 247 1.65 -29.12 7.40
N LEU A 248 2.32 -28.34 6.55
CA LEU A 248 2.56 -28.68 5.15
C LEU A 248 3.44 -29.93 4.98
N GLU A 249 4.46 -30.09 5.84
CA GLU A 249 5.31 -31.27 5.87
C GLU A 249 4.53 -32.50 6.37
N ALA A 250 3.77 -32.36 7.45
CA ALA A 250 2.95 -33.44 8.02
C ALA A 250 1.90 -33.96 7.03
N ASP A 251 1.38 -33.08 6.17
CA ASP A 251 0.45 -33.41 5.10
C ASP A 251 1.11 -34.09 3.89
N GLY A 252 2.45 -34.14 3.82
CA GLY A 252 3.19 -34.70 2.70
C GLY A 252 3.20 -33.82 1.44
N GLU A 253 2.87 -32.54 1.56
CA GLU A 253 2.76 -31.60 0.43
C GLU A 253 4.04 -30.78 0.20
N ALA A 254 4.97 -30.78 1.16
CA ALA A 254 6.16 -29.93 1.14
C ALA A 254 7.04 -30.12 -0.11
N ASP A 255 7.32 -31.37 -0.51
CA ASP A 255 8.17 -31.69 -1.67
C ASP A 255 7.58 -31.22 -3.01
N ASN A 256 6.28 -30.94 -3.05
CA ASN A 256 5.59 -30.46 -4.24
C ASN A 256 5.26 -28.96 -4.21
N THR A 257 5.63 -28.24 -3.15
CA THR A 257 5.16 -26.86 -2.92
C THR A 257 6.29 -25.85 -2.96
N ILE A 258 6.18 -24.86 -3.84
CA ILE A 258 7.01 -23.65 -3.80
C ILE A 258 6.42 -22.70 -2.77
N ILE A 259 7.24 -22.24 -1.83
CA ILE A 259 6.79 -21.45 -0.67
C ILE A 259 7.32 -20.04 -0.81
N PHE A 260 6.42 -19.07 -0.71
CA PHE A 260 6.72 -17.65 -0.66
C PHE A 260 6.40 -17.14 0.74
N TYR A 261 7.29 -16.32 1.28
CA TYR A 261 6.98 -15.48 2.43
C TYR A 261 7.20 -14.01 2.09
N PHE A 262 6.21 -13.16 2.42
CA PHE A 262 6.34 -11.70 2.33
C PHE A 262 5.32 -10.96 3.22
N SER A 263 5.59 -9.70 3.53
CA SER A 263 4.61 -8.80 4.18
C SER A 263 3.82 -7.99 3.15
N ASP A 264 2.57 -7.62 3.43
CA ASP A 264 1.69 -6.89 2.49
C ASP A 264 2.06 -5.42 2.28
N HIS A 265 2.75 -4.80 3.24
CA HIS A 265 3.48 -3.52 3.10
C HIS A 265 4.35 -3.29 4.36
N GLY A 266 5.03 -2.15 4.43
CA GLY A 266 5.91 -1.80 5.54
C GLY A 266 5.22 -1.48 6.89
N GLY A 267 6.09 -1.30 7.88
CA GLY A 267 5.93 -1.30 9.35
C GLY A 267 4.75 -0.60 10.02
N VAL A 268 4.59 -0.90 11.30
CA VAL A 268 3.64 -0.27 12.23
C VAL A 268 4.22 0.92 13.01
N ILE A 269 5.55 1.06 13.04
CA ILE A 269 6.21 2.15 13.77
C ILE A 269 5.95 3.50 13.08
N PRO A 270 6.06 4.63 13.80
CA PRO A 270 5.84 5.92 13.17
C PRO A 270 6.72 6.10 11.92
N ARG A 271 6.16 6.74 10.90
CA ARG A 271 6.76 6.91 9.56
C ARG A 271 7.03 5.60 8.77
N ALA A 272 6.25 4.55 9.01
CA ALA A 272 6.28 3.33 8.21
C ALA A 272 5.02 3.23 7.31
N LYS A 273 3.99 2.48 7.71
CA LYS A 273 2.69 2.43 7.01
C LYS A 273 2.18 3.85 6.72
N ARG A 274 1.68 4.06 5.50
CA ARG A 274 1.26 5.33 4.87
C ARG A 274 2.39 6.21 4.33
N TYR A 275 3.65 5.78 4.37
CA TYR A 275 4.80 6.58 3.93
C TYR A 275 5.61 5.84 2.85
N LEU A 276 6.04 6.55 1.80
CA LEU A 276 6.75 5.94 0.66
C LEU A 276 8.22 5.60 0.92
N GLN A 277 8.73 5.84 2.12
CA GLN A 277 10.04 5.40 2.58
C GLN A 277 10.18 3.87 2.58
N ASP A 278 11.41 3.36 2.68
CA ASP A 278 11.69 1.92 2.82
C ASP A 278 10.93 1.32 3.99
N THR A 279 10.82 2.06 5.09
CA THR A 279 10.06 1.63 6.28
C THR A 279 8.61 1.31 5.98
N GLY A 280 7.99 1.94 4.96
CA GLY A 280 6.62 1.70 4.52
C GLY A 280 6.46 0.85 3.26
N THR A 281 7.50 0.67 2.45
CA THR A 281 7.39 0.00 1.14
C THR A 281 8.34 -1.17 0.93
N ASN A 282 9.54 -1.20 1.53
CA ASN A 282 10.47 -2.32 1.41
C ASN A 282 10.07 -3.46 2.36
N VAL A 283 9.62 -4.57 1.81
CA VAL A 283 9.10 -5.73 2.56
C VAL A 283 9.94 -6.96 2.25
N PRO A 284 10.03 -7.93 3.18
CA PRO A 284 10.82 -9.12 2.91
C PRO A 284 10.17 -9.95 1.81
N LEU A 285 10.99 -10.57 0.97
CA LEU A 285 10.56 -11.70 0.13
C LEU A 285 11.56 -12.83 0.27
N ILE A 286 11.04 -13.99 0.66
CA ILE A 286 11.79 -15.25 0.76
C ILE A 286 11.05 -16.27 -0.09
N VAL A 287 11.76 -16.93 -1.00
CA VAL A 287 11.16 -17.97 -1.86
C VAL A 287 11.95 -19.26 -1.69
N TYR A 288 11.27 -20.31 -1.25
CA TYR A 288 11.82 -21.65 -1.13
C TYR A 288 11.34 -22.54 -2.27
N PHE A 289 12.29 -23.20 -2.93
CA PHE A 289 12.03 -24.19 -3.97
C PHE A 289 12.43 -25.57 -3.44
N PRO A 290 11.52 -26.54 -3.35
CA PRO A 290 11.89 -27.90 -2.99
C PRO A 290 12.69 -28.53 -4.13
N GLU A 291 13.43 -29.60 -3.83
CA GLU A 291 14.32 -30.30 -4.76
C GLU A 291 13.64 -30.63 -6.11
N LYS A 292 12.36 -31.02 -6.06
CA LYS A 292 11.53 -31.30 -7.25
C LYS A 292 11.43 -30.12 -8.21
N TRP A 293 11.38 -28.90 -7.69
CA TRP A 293 11.13 -27.66 -8.44
C TRP A 293 12.35 -26.74 -8.50
N LYS A 294 13.53 -27.19 -8.07
CA LYS A 294 14.76 -26.38 -8.06
C LYS A 294 15.17 -25.81 -9.41
N HIS A 295 14.76 -26.46 -10.51
CA HIS A 295 15.04 -26.01 -11.88
C HIS A 295 14.26 -24.75 -12.29
N LEU A 296 13.23 -24.37 -11.52
CA LEU A 296 12.46 -23.13 -11.69
C LEU A 296 13.06 -21.97 -10.88
N ALA A 297 14.04 -22.24 -10.02
CA ALA A 297 14.68 -21.25 -9.18
C ALA A 297 15.70 -20.42 -9.99
N PRO A 298 15.79 -19.11 -9.75
CA PRO A 298 16.78 -18.25 -10.43
C PRO A 298 18.19 -18.41 -9.85
N ALA A 299 18.31 -18.96 -8.63
CA ALA A 299 19.58 -19.14 -7.92
C ALA A 299 19.51 -20.36 -6.97
N GLY A 300 20.64 -20.70 -6.35
CA GLY A 300 20.70 -21.78 -5.37
C GLY A 300 20.16 -21.39 -3.98
N PRO A 301 19.87 -22.35 -3.10
CA PRO A 301 19.53 -22.10 -1.70
C PRO A 301 20.55 -21.20 -0.98
N GLY A 302 20.06 -20.33 -0.09
CA GLY A 302 20.84 -19.34 0.66
C GLY A 302 21.26 -18.10 -0.15
N SER A 303 20.87 -18.02 -1.43
CA SER A 303 21.24 -16.88 -2.28
C SER A 303 20.50 -15.60 -1.91
N VAL A 304 21.15 -14.47 -2.18
CA VAL A 304 20.58 -13.13 -2.06
C VAL A 304 20.50 -12.52 -3.45
N ILE A 305 19.34 -11.94 -3.78
CA ILE A 305 19.09 -11.21 -5.03
C ILE A 305 18.72 -9.77 -4.66
N ASP A 306 19.47 -8.82 -5.21
CA ASP A 306 19.30 -7.39 -4.97
C ASP A 306 18.59 -6.67 -6.12
N ASP A 307 18.15 -7.38 -7.16
CA ASP A 307 17.40 -6.80 -8.27
C ASP A 307 16.05 -6.21 -7.79
N PRO A 308 15.68 -4.98 -8.19
CA PRO A 308 14.42 -4.37 -7.80
C PRO A 308 13.19 -5.12 -8.34
N VAL A 309 12.38 -5.61 -7.40
CA VAL A 309 11.13 -6.34 -7.67
C VAL A 309 9.98 -5.74 -6.86
N SER A 310 8.74 -5.88 -7.35
CA SER A 310 7.57 -5.32 -6.66
C SER A 310 6.34 -6.19 -6.78
N PHE A 311 5.28 -5.87 -6.03
CA PHE A 311 4.09 -6.70 -5.93
C PHE A 311 3.44 -7.04 -7.26
N ILE A 312 3.39 -6.11 -8.20
CA ILE A 312 2.83 -6.37 -9.53
C ILE A 312 3.54 -7.50 -10.28
N ASP A 313 4.74 -7.89 -9.87
CA ASP A 313 5.54 -8.94 -10.50
C ASP A 313 5.21 -10.35 -9.95
N LEU A 314 4.62 -10.45 -8.76
CA LEU A 314 4.23 -11.75 -8.20
C LEU A 314 3.10 -12.44 -9.00
N PRO A 315 2.05 -11.74 -9.46
CA PRO A 315 0.99 -12.33 -10.29
C PRO A 315 1.51 -13.02 -11.56
N PRO A 316 2.25 -12.34 -12.45
CA PRO A 316 2.77 -13.02 -13.63
C PRO A 316 3.78 -14.11 -13.26
N THR A 317 4.51 -13.98 -12.15
CA THR A 317 5.41 -15.05 -11.66
C THR A 317 4.62 -16.32 -11.30
N VAL A 318 3.53 -16.22 -10.54
CA VAL A 318 2.74 -17.41 -10.16
C VAL A 318 1.96 -18.00 -11.32
N LEU A 319 1.50 -17.16 -12.26
CA LEU A 319 0.91 -17.63 -13.51
C LEU A 319 1.95 -18.38 -14.35
N ASN A 320 3.18 -17.88 -14.44
CA ASN A 320 4.26 -18.56 -15.14
C ASN A 320 4.64 -19.91 -14.51
N LEU A 321 4.71 -19.99 -13.17
CA LEU A 321 4.91 -21.26 -12.45
C LEU A 321 3.76 -22.24 -12.67
N ALA A 322 2.53 -21.74 -12.77
CA ALA A 322 1.35 -22.52 -13.06
C ALA A 322 1.20 -22.90 -14.54
N GLY A 323 2.09 -22.40 -15.43
CA GLY A 323 1.97 -22.58 -16.87
C GLY A 323 0.68 -21.98 -17.45
N ALA A 324 0.19 -20.90 -16.84
CA ALA A 324 -0.96 -20.11 -17.27
C ALA A 324 -0.51 -18.90 -18.10
N GLU A 325 -1.38 -18.43 -18.99
CA GLU A 325 -1.13 -17.22 -19.78
C GLU A 325 -1.23 -15.98 -18.89
N VAL A 326 -0.27 -15.05 -19.04
CA VAL A 326 -0.27 -13.77 -18.33
C VAL A 326 -1.18 -12.79 -19.09
N PRO A 327 -2.27 -12.28 -18.48
CA PRO A 327 -3.13 -11.30 -19.13
C PRO A 327 -2.41 -10.00 -19.49
N GLY A 328 -2.78 -9.40 -20.63
CA GLY A 328 -2.15 -8.18 -21.14
C GLY A 328 -2.34 -6.92 -20.29
N HIS A 329 -3.28 -6.92 -19.34
CA HIS A 329 -3.47 -5.80 -18.40
C HIS A 329 -2.50 -5.81 -17.21
N MET A 330 -1.73 -6.89 -17.03
CA MET A 330 -0.73 -6.97 -15.97
C MET A 330 0.53 -6.19 -16.37
N HIS A 331 0.96 -5.27 -15.52
CA HIS A 331 2.17 -4.45 -15.72
C HIS A 331 3.45 -5.15 -15.23
N GLY A 332 3.30 -6.19 -14.42
CA GLY A 332 4.43 -6.96 -13.93
C GLY A 332 5.03 -7.88 -14.98
N THR A 333 6.19 -8.43 -14.64
CA THR A 333 6.84 -9.48 -15.43
C THR A 333 7.33 -10.58 -14.50
N PRO A 334 7.30 -11.87 -14.92
CA PRO A 334 7.77 -12.97 -14.10
C PRO A 334 9.20 -12.72 -13.61
N ILE A 335 9.46 -12.92 -12.33
CA ILE A 335 10.79 -12.77 -11.71
C ILE A 335 11.64 -14.03 -11.96
N PHE A 336 10.99 -15.18 -12.02
CA PHE A 336 11.58 -16.50 -12.25
C PHE A 336 10.51 -17.47 -12.75
N GLY A 337 10.92 -18.70 -13.08
CA GLY A 337 10.06 -19.75 -13.62
C GLY A 337 10.53 -20.22 -14.99
N THR A 338 9.59 -20.70 -15.80
CA THR A 338 9.85 -21.27 -17.13
C THR A 338 10.13 -20.21 -18.19
N ASP A 339 9.53 -19.04 -18.06
CA ASP A 339 9.81 -17.86 -18.87
C ASP A 339 10.30 -16.75 -17.94
N SER A 340 11.62 -16.70 -17.78
CA SER A 340 12.33 -15.59 -17.13
C SER A 340 13.02 -14.73 -18.18
N SER A 341 12.27 -14.28 -19.19
CA SER A 341 12.76 -13.31 -20.19
C SER A 341 12.95 -11.90 -19.65
N ARG A 342 12.60 -11.66 -18.38
CA ARG A 342 12.82 -10.38 -17.71
C ARG A 342 14.31 -10.11 -17.54
N GLY A 343 14.81 -9.12 -18.29
CA GLY A 343 15.98 -8.36 -17.87
C GLY A 343 15.66 -7.51 -16.64
N PRO A 344 16.65 -7.15 -15.80
CA PRO A 344 16.39 -6.46 -14.53
C PRO A 344 15.57 -5.18 -14.74
N ARG A 345 14.49 -5.02 -13.96
CA ARG A 345 13.77 -3.73 -13.92
C ARG A 345 14.67 -2.75 -13.19
N SER A 346 14.98 -1.63 -13.82
CA SER A 346 15.85 -0.62 -13.22
C SER A 346 15.16 0.22 -12.16
N LEU A 347 13.83 0.35 -12.20
CA LEU A 347 13.08 1.24 -11.30
C LEU A 347 11.72 0.65 -10.92
N VAL A 348 11.42 0.61 -9.62
CA VAL A 348 10.11 0.26 -9.08
C VAL A 348 9.28 1.52 -8.85
N PHE A 349 8.05 1.52 -9.36
CA PHE A 349 7.07 2.58 -9.15
C PHE A 349 6.27 2.41 -7.85
N LEU A 350 6.17 3.50 -7.10
CA LEU A 350 5.54 3.57 -5.79
C LEU A 350 4.53 4.71 -5.74
N TYR A 351 3.45 4.54 -4.98
CA TYR A 351 2.39 5.53 -4.93
C TYR A 351 1.71 5.62 -3.58
N GLY A 352 1.44 6.87 -3.18
CA GLY A 352 0.61 7.23 -2.05
C GLY A 352 -0.44 8.26 -2.44
N HIS A 353 -1.59 8.15 -1.79
CA HIS A 353 -2.71 9.06 -1.96
C HIS A 353 -3.54 9.07 -0.67
N ARG A 354 -4.86 9.20 -0.76
CA ARG A 354 -5.76 9.04 0.38
C ARG A 354 -5.74 7.58 0.89
N PHE A 355 -5.32 7.41 2.13
CA PHE A 355 -5.33 6.11 2.80
C PHE A 355 -6.50 6.00 3.80
N ASP A 356 -6.63 6.94 4.72
CA ASP A 356 -7.62 6.87 5.79
C ASP A 356 -8.72 7.91 5.51
N GLY A 357 -9.52 8.29 6.52
CA GLY A 357 -10.32 9.53 6.46
C GLY A 357 -9.49 10.81 6.58
N GLN A 358 -8.20 10.68 6.32
CA GLN A 358 -7.24 11.76 6.15
C GLN A 358 -6.77 11.66 4.71
N MET A 359 -6.97 12.74 3.96
CA MET A 359 -6.40 13.01 2.64
C MET A 359 -4.89 13.15 2.79
N LEU A 360 -4.23 12.03 3.04
CA LEU A 360 -2.81 11.94 2.91
C LEU A 360 -2.43 12.12 1.44
N LYS A 361 -1.26 12.72 1.30
CA LYS A 361 -0.75 13.44 0.14
C LYS A 361 -0.84 12.63 -1.15
N PHE A 362 -1.02 13.33 -2.25
CA PHE A 362 -0.70 12.77 -3.56
C PHE A 362 0.82 12.70 -3.70
N GLU A 363 1.39 11.52 -3.51
CA GLU A 363 2.82 11.23 -3.66
C GLU A 363 3.06 10.13 -4.69
N ARG A 364 4.15 10.26 -5.45
CA ARG A 364 4.68 9.21 -6.33
C ARG A 364 6.16 9.04 -6.10
N GLY A 365 6.66 7.82 -6.24
CA GLY A 365 8.06 7.54 -6.05
C GLY A 365 8.62 6.51 -7.02
N LEU A 366 9.94 6.54 -7.15
CA LEU A 366 10.73 5.56 -7.88
C LEU A 366 11.90 5.10 -7.01
N THR A 367 12.24 3.82 -7.07
CA THR A 367 13.44 3.28 -6.44
C THR A 367 14.14 2.27 -7.32
N ASP A 368 15.46 2.29 -7.37
CA ASP A 368 16.29 1.23 -7.96
C ASP A 368 16.94 0.33 -6.90
N GLY A 369 16.48 0.39 -5.66
CA GLY A 369 17.07 -0.31 -4.51
C GLY A 369 18.16 0.49 -3.78
N HIS A 370 18.82 1.44 -4.46
CA HIS A 370 19.91 2.23 -3.90
C HIS A 370 19.57 3.72 -3.73
N PHE A 371 18.79 4.25 -4.67
CA PHE A 371 18.23 5.60 -4.60
C PHE A 371 16.72 5.53 -4.58
N ARG A 372 16.13 6.39 -3.74
CA ARG A 372 14.70 6.63 -3.71
C ARG A 372 14.40 8.07 -4.07
N TYR A 373 13.53 8.27 -5.05
CA TYR A 373 12.95 9.56 -5.39
C TYR A 373 11.47 9.58 -4.99
N ILE A 374 11.03 10.66 -4.35
CA ILE A 374 9.63 10.92 -4.02
C ILE A 374 9.26 12.32 -4.52
N ARG A 375 8.18 12.39 -5.30
CA ARG A 375 7.50 13.61 -5.72
C ARG A 375 6.24 13.80 -4.88
N ASN A 376 6.15 14.92 -4.17
CA ASN A 376 4.96 15.31 -3.43
C ASN A 376 4.20 16.38 -4.21
N PHE A 377 2.98 16.07 -4.66
CA PHE A 377 2.13 16.99 -5.42
C PHE A 377 1.38 17.99 -4.54
N HIS A 378 1.29 17.74 -3.22
CA HIS A 378 0.67 18.63 -2.23
C HIS A 378 1.68 19.09 -1.15
N PRO A 379 2.77 19.79 -1.52
CA PRO A 379 3.83 20.19 -0.59
C PRO A 379 3.34 21.17 0.50
N PHE A 380 2.25 21.89 0.26
CA PHE A 380 1.68 22.84 1.22
C PHE A 380 1.00 22.17 2.44
N ARG A 381 0.83 20.84 2.44
CA ARG A 381 0.27 20.05 3.57
C ARG A 381 1.38 19.45 4.44
N PRO A 382 1.13 19.24 5.75
CA PRO A 382 2.07 18.52 6.60
C PRO A 382 2.19 17.04 6.22
N GLN A 383 3.23 16.36 6.72
CA GLN A 383 3.39 14.93 6.44
C GLN A 383 2.49 14.03 7.26
N CYS A 384 2.27 14.40 8.51
CA CYS A 384 1.45 13.69 9.46
C CYS A 384 0.42 14.65 10.04
N TYR A 385 -0.80 14.16 10.20
CA TYR A 385 -1.84 14.84 10.97
C TYR A 385 -1.78 14.36 12.42
N PRO A 386 -2.03 15.25 13.40
CA PRO A 386 -1.82 14.97 14.83
C PRO A 386 -2.75 13.93 15.44
N HIS A 387 -3.64 13.33 14.65
CA HIS A 387 -4.71 12.44 15.11
C HIS A 387 -5.01 11.36 14.08
N GLY A 388 -5.96 10.48 14.37
CA GLY A 388 -6.38 9.38 13.48
C GLY A 388 -6.18 8.01 14.11
N TYR A 389 -6.29 6.96 13.28
CA TYR A 389 -6.18 5.57 13.74
C TYR A 389 -4.79 5.27 14.34
N THR A 390 -3.72 5.80 13.73
CA THR A 390 -2.34 5.64 14.20
C THR A 390 -2.11 6.12 15.62
N HIS A 391 -2.88 7.11 16.09
CA HIS A 391 -2.78 7.65 17.44
C HIS A 391 -3.45 6.75 18.50
N GLY A 392 -3.91 5.54 18.13
CA GLY A 392 -4.12 4.45 19.10
C GLY A 392 -2.81 3.94 19.71
N GLN A 393 -1.67 4.27 19.10
CA GLN A 393 -0.32 3.88 19.54
C GLN A 393 0.35 4.99 20.37
N ALA A 394 1.05 4.60 21.44
CA ALA A 394 1.70 5.54 22.36
C ALA A 394 2.86 6.32 21.70
N ALA A 395 3.66 5.67 20.83
CA ALA A 395 4.74 6.35 20.10
C ALA A 395 4.27 7.57 19.31
N TRP A 396 3.15 7.48 18.58
CA TRP A 396 2.60 8.61 17.83
C TRP A 396 2.16 9.75 18.74
N GLN A 397 1.46 9.44 19.83
CA GLN A 397 1.00 10.43 20.80
C GLN A 397 2.16 11.18 21.45
N THR A 398 3.19 10.46 21.92
CA THR A 398 4.32 11.08 22.62
C THR A 398 5.22 11.87 21.67
N TRP A 399 5.36 11.45 20.41
CA TRP A 399 6.12 12.21 19.42
C TRP A 399 5.43 13.53 19.11
N TYR A 400 4.12 13.52 18.90
CA TYR A 400 3.36 14.75 18.68
C TYR A 400 3.44 15.69 19.90
N ALA A 401 3.32 15.15 21.12
CA ALA A 401 3.45 15.94 22.35
C ALA A 401 4.84 16.61 22.47
N ALA A 402 5.92 15.86 22.21
CA ALA A 402 7.28 16.40 22.21
C ALA A 402 7.47 17.49 21.14
N PHE A 403 6.88 17.32 19.95
CA PHE A 403 6.87 18.35 18.91
C PHE A 403 6.19 19.64 19.39
N LYS A 404 5.01 19.52 20.02
CA LYS A 404 4.28 20.67 20.56
C LYS A 404 5.01 21.36 21.71
N ALA A 405 5.78 20.62 22.49
CA ALA A 405 6.63 21.16 23.55
C ALA A 405 7.93 21.81 23.02
N GLY A 406 8.25 21.68 21.73
CA GLY A 406 9.51 22.16 21.15
C GLY A 406 10.72 21.31 21.53
N GLU A 407 10.50 20.04 21.88
CA GLU A 407 11.52 19.09 22.35
C GLU A 407 12.08 18.21 21.21
N THR A 408 11.57 18.37 19.98
CA THR A 408 12.03 17.65 18.79
C THR A 408 13.06 18.43 17.98
N ASN A 409 14.02 17.73 17.37
CA ASN A 409 14.95 18.33 16.41
C ASN A 409 14.29 18.59 15.04
N ALA A 410 14.99 19.24 14.11
CA ALA A 410 14.44 19.59 12.80
C ALA A 410 13.93 18.38 11.98
N VAL A 411 14.62 17.24 12.01
CA VAL A 411 14.20 16.03 11.30
C VAL A 411 12.88 15.51 11.90
N GLN A 412 12.81 15.44 13.22
CA GLN A 412 11.65 14.97 13.97
C GLN A 412 10.44 15.92 13.84
N SER A 413 10.67 17.23 13.81
CA SER A 413 9.63 18.25 13.64
C SER A 413 9.06 18.29 12.21
N SER A 414 9.89 18.01 11.20
CA SER A 414 9.51 18.19 9.79
C SER A 414 8.25 17.42 9.36
N TYR A 415 7.89 16.33 10.04
CA TYR A 415 6.70 15.55 9.72
C TYR A 415 5.40 16.28 10.04
N TRP A 416 5.43 17.20 11.00
CA TRP A 416 4.26 17.94 11.50
C TRP A 416 4.17 19.34 10.89
N GLU A 417 5.25 19.82 10.29
CA GLU A 417 5.35 21.15 9.69
C GLU A 417 4.70 21.21 8.30
N ARG A 418 4.28 22.39 7.86
CA ARG A 418 3.79 22.63 6.49
C ARG A 418 4.96 22.91 5.54
N ASN A 419 4.64 23.01 4.25
CA ASN A 419 5.58 23.40 3.18
C ASN A 419 6.73 22.39 3.05
N GLN A 420 6.33 21.16 2.85
CA GLN A 420 7.18 20.01 2.60
C GLN A 420 7.97 20.15 1.30
N PRO A 421 9.12 19.47 1.18
CA PRO A 421 9.83 19.38 -0.08
C PRO A 421 8.93 18.82 -1.19
N VAL A 422 8.98 19.47 -2.36
CA VAL A 422 8.35 18.97 -3.58
C VAL A 422 9.04 17.69 -4.07
N ASP A 423 10.36 17.73 -4.06
CA ASP A 423 11.22 16.62 -4.46
C ASP A 423 12.04 16.16 -3.26
N ALA A 424 12.08 14.84 -3.06
CA ALA A 424 12.98 14.21 -2.11
C ALA A 424 13.78 13.10 -2.79
N LEU A 425 15.11 13.14 -2.63
CA LEU A 425 16.03 12.13 -3.15
C LEU A 425 16.89 11.59 -2.01
N PHE A 426 16.90 10.27 -1.82
CA PHE A 426 17.66 9.59 -0.77
C PHE A 426 18.57 8.52 -1.37
N HIS A 427 19.72 8.28 -0.72
CA HIS A 427 20.62 7.17 -1.03
C HIS A 427 20.57 6.15 0.11
N THR A 428 19.80 5.08 -0.06
CA THR A 428 19.38 4.15 1.00
C THR A 428 20.56 3.36 1.59
N ASP A 429 21.61 3.08 0.82
CA ASP A 429 22.79 2.38 1.35
C ASP A 429 23.54 3.18 2.43
N THR A 430 23.58 4.51 2.28
CA THR A 430 24.31 5.41 3.20
C THR A 430 23.38 6.09 4.21
N ASP A 431 22.09 6.14 3.90
CA ASP A 431 21.04 6.73 4.72
C ASP A 431 19.82 5.81 4.73
N ARG A 432 19.95 4.69 5.46
CA ARG A 432 18.90 3.68 5.63
C ARG A 432 17.56 4.27 6.10
N TRP A 433 17.64 5.36 6.86
CA TRP A 433 16.47 6.00 7.45
C TRP A 433 15.96 7.17 6.61
N GLU A 434 16.55 7.47 5.46
CA GLU A 434 16.04 8.44 4.49
C GLU A 434 15.70 9.78 5.16
N VAL A 435 16.64 10.29 5.98
CA VAL A 435 16.54 11.56 6.69
C VAL A 435 17.27 12.69 5.97
N LYS A 436 18.25 12.37 5.13
CA LYS A 436 19.05 13.33 4.37
C LYS A 436 18.49 13.46 2.95
N ASN A 437 17.60 14.43 2.75
CA ASN A 437 17.12 14.78 1.41
C ASN A 437 18.25 15.45 0.59
N MET A 438 18.65 14.82 -0.50
CA MET A 438 19.72 15.26 -1.40
C MET A 438 19.20 15.98 -2.65
N ALA A 439 17.89 16.23 -2.77
CA ALA A 439 17.31 16.86 -3.97
C ALA A 439 17.87 18.28 -4.24
N GLY A 440 18.34 18.98 -3.20
CA GLY A 440 18.98 20.29 -3.34
C GLY A 440 20.50 20.25 -3.52
N ASP A 441 21.12 19.08 -3.51
CA ASP A 441 22.58 18.93 -3.61
C ASP A 441 23.01 18.87 -5.09
N PRO A 442 23.84 19.82 -5.57
CA PRO A 442 24.30 19.84 -6.96
C PRO A 442 25.02 18.55 -7.40
N ALA A 443 25.64 17.82 -6.46
CA ALA A 443 26.32 16.55 -6.77
C ALA A 443 25.35 15.46 -7.25
N TYR A 444 24.06 15.57 -6.93
CA TYR A 444 23.03 14.61 -7.29
C TYR A 444 22.02 15.16 -8.32
N ALA A 445 22.30 16.31 -8.93
CA ALA A 445 21.38 16.97 -9.87
C ALA A 445 21.04 16.09 -11.09
N GLU A 446 22.02 15.41 -11.67
CA GLU A 446 21.81 14.49 -12.81
C GLU A 446 20.94 13.29 -12.40
N ARG A 447 21.19 12.74 -11.21
CA ARG A 447 20.39 11.62 -10.68
C ARG A 447 18.96 12.04 -10.40
N LEU A 448 18.76 13.21 -9.82
CA LEU A 448 17.43 13.77 -9.58
C LEU A 448 16.68 13.98 -10.90
N GLU A 449 17.33 14.56 -11.90
CA GLU A 449 16.69 14.80 -13.20
C GLU A 449 16.32 13.49 -13.90
N PHE A 450 17.20 12.50 -13.87
CA PHE A 450 16.90 11.16 -14.38
C PHE A 450 15.65 10.56 -13.71
N MET A 451 15.56 10.63 -12.37
CA MET A 451 14.41 10.10 -11.64
C MET A 451 13.13 10.89 -11.92
N LYS A 452 13.20 12.22 -12.05
CA LYS A 452 12.07 13.08 -12.43
C LYS A 452 11.52 12.71 -13.81
N GLN A 453 12.39 12.64 -14.81
CA GLN A 453 11.97 12.30 -16.17
C GLN A 453 11.44 10.86 -16.26
N SER A 454 12.02 9.94 -15.48
CA SER A 454 11.55 8.56 -15.38
C SER A 454 10.17 8.51 -14.73
N LEU A 455 9.90 9.33 -13.71
CA LEU A 455 8.59 9.39 -13.06
C LEU A 455 7.53 9.94 -14.01
N ILE A 456 7.83 11.02 -14.73
CA ILE A 456 6.92 11.58 -15.74
C ILE A 456 6.59 10.51 -16.78
N ARG A 457 7.61 9.83 -17.32
CA ARG A 457 7.43 8.74 -18.28
C ARG A 457 6.54 7.64 -17.71
N GLN A 458 6.83 7.15 -16.50
CA GLN A 458 6.06 6.10 -15.86
C GLN A 458 4.58 6.49 -15.68
N MET A 459 4.31 7.71 -15.21
CA MET A 459 2.95 8.22 -15.03
C MET A 459 2.21 8.37 -16.36
N THR A 460 2.89 8.83 -17.41
CA THR A 460 2.33 8.91 -18.77
C THR A 460 2.00 7.52 -19.32
N GLU A 461 2.92 6.56 -19.22
CA GLU A 461 2.74 5.18 -19.70
C GLU A 461 1.52 4.51 -19.08
N ILE A 462 1.32 4.70 -17.77
CA ILE A 462 0.19 4.09 -17.06
C ILE A 462 -1.05 4.97 -17.07
N ARG A 463 -1.01 6.16 -17.69
CA ARG A 463 -2.04 7.19 -17.59
C ARG A 463 -2.57 7.36 -16.15
N ASP A 464 -1.65 7.58 -15.21
CA ASP A 464 -1.91 7.67 -13.77
C ASP A 464 -3.08 8.62 -13.47
N ILE A 465 -4.19 8.04 -13.00
CA ILE A 465 -5.46 8.73 -12.75
C ILE A 465 -5.38 9.66 -11.53
N GLY A 466 -4.35 9.52 -10.69
CA GLY A 466 -4.14 10.36 -9.50
C GLY A 466 -4.03 11.86 -9.80
N ILE A 467 -3.77 12.26 -11.04
CA ILE A 467 -3.79 13.67 -11.45
C ILE A 467 -5.18 14.31 -11.40
N ILE A 468 -6.25 13.50 -11.26
CA ILE A 468 -7.62 13.95 -11.08
C ILE A 468 -7.96 13.86 -9.58
N PRO A 469 -8.36 14.96 -8.92
CA PRO A 469 -8.81 14.92 -7.54
C PRO A 469 -9.98 13.96 -7.34
N GLU A 470 -9.87 13.03 -6.38
CA GLU A 470 -10.89 11.98 -6.08
C GLU A 470 -12.30 12.57 -5.95
N GLY A 471 -12.41 13.77 -5.36
CA GLY A 471 -13.69 14.47 -5.19
C GLY A 471 -14.38 14.93 -6.47
N MET A 472 -13.75 14.81 -7.64
CA MET A 472 -14.36 15.13 -8.95
C MET A 472 -14.84 13.89 -9.71
N TRP A 473 -14.42 12.68 -9.30
CA TRP A 473 -14.52 11.50 -10.18
C TRP A 473 -15.95 11.16 -10.55
N HIS A 474 -16.85 11.16 -9.57
CA HIS A 474 -18.27 10.88 -9.81
C HIS A 474 -18.92 11.87 -10.78
N ASP A 475 -18.54 13.15 -10.69
CA ASP A 475 -19.09 14.20 -11.56
C ASP A 475 -18.50 14.13 -12.99
N LEU A 476 -17.25 13.66 -13.12
CA LEU A 476 -16.53 13.61 -14.40
C LEU A 476 -16.78 12.34 -15.22
N MET A 477 -16.79 11.17 -14.57
CA MET A 477 -16.80 9.90 -15.29
C MET A 477 -18.15 9.64 -15.99
N GLY A 478 -19.25 10.14 -15.43
CA GLY A 478 -20.60 9.88 -15.94
C GLY A 478 -20.98 8.40 -15.80
N GLU A 479 -21.46 7.81 -16.89
CA GLU A 479 -21.66 6.35 -16.98
C GLU A 479 -20.33 5.67 -17.35
N GLY A 480 -19.94 4.65 -16.58
CA GLY A 480 -18.69 3.90 -16.75
C GLY A 480 -17.69 4.09 -15.61
N THR A 481 -16.44 3.74 -15.88
CA THR A 481 -15.34 3.78 -14.92
C THR A 481 -14.47 5.03 -15.11
N ILE A 482 -13.78 5.46 -14.05
CA ILE A 482 -12.77 6.52 -14.16
C ILE A 482 -11.62 6.13 -15.11
N TYR A 483 -11.31 4.84 -15.18
CA TYR A 483 -10.35 4.29 -16.14
C TYR A 483 -10.76 4.63 -17.57
N GLU A 484 -12.00 4.33 -17.96
CA GLU A 484 -12.49 4.60 -19.30
C GLU A 484 -12.53 6.10 -19.59
N TYR A 485 -12.92 6.93 -18.62
CA TYR A 485 -12.90 8.39 -18.74
C TYR A 485 -11.50 8.92 -19.08
N VAL A 486 -10.46 8.45 -18.38
CA VAL A 486 -9.06 8.87 -18.62
C VAL A 486 -8.50 8.28 -19.91
N ASN A 487 -8.99 7.13 -20.36
CA ASN A 487 -8.53 6.46 -21.58
C ASN A 487 -9.30 6.87 -22.85
N ARG A 488 -10.21 7.86 -22.78
CA ARG A 488 -10.84 8.41 -23.99
C ARG A 488 -9.78 9.07 -24.88
N PRO A 489 -9.90 8.97 -26.23
CA PRO A 489 -8.91 9.55 -27.16
C PRO A 489 -8.72 11.06 -27.02
N ASP A 490 -9.75 11.78 -26.57
CA ASP A 490 -9.77 13.23 -26.41
C ASP A 490 -9.37 13.71 -25.00
N PHE A 491 -9.10 12.79 -24.05
CA PHE A 491 -8.68 13.18 -22.71
C PHE A 491 -7.24 13.74 -22.74
N PRO A 492 -7.01 15.01 -22.31
CA PRO A 492 -5.74 15.72 -22.48
C PRO A 492 -4.73 15.33 -21.39
N TYR A 493 -4.37 14.04 -21.32
CA TYR A 493 -3.57 13.48 -20.22
C TYR A 493 -2.20 14.16 -20.06
N GLU A 494 -1.44 14.27 -21.15
CA GLU A 494 -0.07 14.80 -21.11
C GLU A 494 -0.04 16.27 -20.69
N ASP A 495 -1.00 17.08 -21.18
CA ASP A 495 -1.12 18.49 -20.80
C ASP A 495 -1.48 18.65 -19.33
N LEU A 496 -2.42 17.83 -18.82
CA LEU A 496 -2.78 17.82 -17.41
C LEU A 496 -1.63 17.36 -16.51
N LEU A 497 -0.90 16.32 -16.91
CA LEU A 497 0.28 15.86 -16.19
C LEU A 497 1.36 16.95 -16.17
N ASN A 498 1.62 17.60 -17.31
CA ASN A 498 2.59 18.70 -17.38
C ASN A 498 2.17 19.87 -16.47
N LEU A 499 0.89 20.23 -16.49
CA LEU A 499 0.35 21.28 -15.63
C LEU A 499 0.48 20.91 -14.15
N ALA A 500 0.21 19.66 -13.76
CA ALA A 500 0.37 19.17 -12.40
C ALA A 500 1.83 19.31 -11.92
N PHE A 501 2.80 18.85 -12.71
CA PHE A 501 4.21 19.02 -12.39
C PHE A 501 4.59 20.50 -12.27
N LYS A 502 4.18 21.34 -13.22
CA LYS A 502 4.49 22.77 -13.18
C LYS A 502 3.86 23.47 -11.98
N ALA A 503 2.60 23.19 -11.69
CA ALA A 503 1.91 23.71 -10.52
C ALA A 503 2.67 23.37 -9.23
N THR A 504 3.06 22.11 -9.06
CA THR A 504 3.79 21.66 -7.89
C THR A 504 5.22 22.21 -7.81
N ASP A 505 5.91 22.45 -8.93
CA ASP A 505 7.22 23.13 -8.94
C ASP A 505 7.15 24.55 -8.33
N GLY A 506 5.95 25.16 -8.27
CA GLY A 506 5.73 26.39 -7.51
C GLY A 506 6.50 27.61 -8.03
N SER A 507 6.84 27.65 -9.31
CA SER A 507 7.68 28.70 -9.89
C SER A 507 6.88 29.85 -10.49
N MET A 508 7.29 31.09 -10.23
CA MET A 508 6.76 32.29 -10.91
C MET A 508 6.98 32.27 -12.43
N ALA A 509 7.97 31.52 -12.93
CA ALA A 509 8.18 31.35 -14.37
C ALA A 509 6.98 30.65 -15.06
N SER A 510 6.23 29.84 -14.31
CA SER A 510 5.03 29.16 -14.78
C SER A 510 3.73 29.91 -14.46
N PHE A 511 3.80 31.08 -13.83
CA PHE A 511 2.62 31.78 -13.30
C PHE A 511 1.57 32.10 -14.36
N ALA A 512 2.00 32.49 -15.57
CA ALA A 512 1.08 32.73 -16.69
C ALA A 512 0.25 31.48 -17.04
N ARG A 513 0.83 30.27 -16.93
CA ARG A 513 0.10 29.01 -17.14
C ARG A 513 -0.95 28.79 -16.07
N TYR A 514 -0.67 29.12 -14.82
CA TYR A 514 -1.65 29.01 -13.74
C TYR A 514 -2.82 29.97 -13.99
N GLN A 515 -2.56 31.19 -14.44
CA GLN A 515 -3.63 32.16 -14.76
C GLN A 515 -4.54 31.66 -15.88
N VAL A 516 -3.98 31.03 -16.92
CA VAL A 516 -4.76 30.38 -17.98
C VAL A 516 -5.60 29.24 -17.40
N ALA A 517 -4.97 28.36 -16.60
CA ALA A 517 -5.64 27.21 -15.99
C ALA A 517 -6.81 27.62 -15.06
N LEU A 518 -6.65 28.69 -14.28
CA LEU A 518 -7.72 29.23 -13.41
C LEU A 518 -8.96 29.71 -14.19
N ALA A 519 -8.81 30.02 -15.48
CA ALA A 519 -9.90 30.46 -16.35
C ALA A 519 -10.42 29.36 -17.28
N SER A 520 -9.89 28.13 -17.16
CA SER A 520 -10.24 27.01 -18.03
C SER A 520 -11.64 26.48 -17.78
N ASP A 521 -12.29 26.01 -18.84
CA ASP A 521 -13.54 25.26 -18.75
C ASP A 521 -13.30 23.86 -18.15
N ASN A 522 -12.07 23.34 -18.20
CA ASN A 522 -11.71 22.06 -17.59
C ASN A 522 -11.51 22.21 -16.06
N PRO A 523 -12.33 21.58 -15.22
CA PRO A 523 -12.21 21.68 -13.76
C PRO A 523 -10.89 21.15 -13.20
N ILE A 524 -10.25 20.19 -13.88
CA ILE A 524 -8.97 19.60 -13.47
C ILE A 524 -7.84 20.63 -13.66
N GLU A 525 -7.88 21.40 -14.75
CA GLU A 525 -6.92 22.49 -14.96
C GLU A 525 -7.09 23.59 -13.89
N ARG A 526 -8.34 23.96 -13.58
CA ARG A 526 -8.63 24.93 -12.51
C ARG A 526 -8.04 24.47 -11.18
N TYR A 527 -8.17 23.18 -10.84
CA TYR A 527 -7.56 22.60 -9.65
C TYR A 527 -6.04 22.79 -9.61
N TRP A 528 -5.33 22.40 -10.67
CA TRP A 528 -3.87 22.53 -10.71
C TRP A 528 -3.41 23.98 -10.74
N GLY A 529 -4.16 24.88 -11.39
CA GLY A 529 -3.93 26.33 -11.29
C GLY A 529 -4.03 26.83 -9.84
N LEU A 530 -5.03 26.37 -9.08
CA LEU A 530 -5.20 26.67 -7.67
C LEU A 530 -4.07 26.10 -6.80
N VAL A 531 -3.62 24.88 -7.07
CA VAL A 531 -2.46 24.27 -6.40
C VAL A 531 -1.19 25.11 -6.63
N GLY A 532 -0.91 25.50 -7.87
CA GLY A 532 0.24 26.35 -8.19
C GLY A 532 0.20 27.70 -7.47
N CYS A 533 -0.98 28.34 -7.43
CA CYS A 533 -1.17 29.57 -6.64
C CYS A 533 -1.06 29.36 -5.13
N THR A 534 -1.48 28.19 -4.62
CA THR A 534 -1.34 27.83 -3.20
C THR A 534 0.13 27.76 -2.80
N ILE A 535 0.96 27.15 -3.64
CA ILE A 535 2.40 26.98 -3.39
C ILE A 535 3.15 28.31 -3.50
N LEU A 536 2.79 29.15 -4.49
CA LEU A 536 3.34 30.51 -4.61
C LEU A 536 2.96 31.43 -3.44
N GLY A 537 1.90 31.12 -2.71
CA GLY A 537 1.43 31.92 -1.58
C GLY A 537 1.22 33.37 -1.97
N SER A 538 1.86 34.30 -1.25
CA SER A 538 1.68 35.74 -1.46
C SER A 538 2.11 36.24 -2.86
N GLU A 539 3.01 35.52 -3.56
CA GLU A 539 3.43 35.88 -4.92
C GLU A 539 2.29 35.72 -5.94
N ALA A 540 1.30 34.86 -5.66
CA ALA A 540 0.12 34.67 -6.50
C ALA A 540 -0.91 35.81 -6.40
N LYS A 541 -0.61 36.91 -5.69
CA LYS A 541 -1.51 38.07 -5.54
C LYS A 541 -2.11 38.60 -6.85
N PRO A 542 -1.41 38.62 -8.01
CA PRO A 542 -2.02 39.04 -9.27
C PRO A 542 -3.21 38.16 -9.72
N ALA A 543 -3.31 36.92 -9.24
CA ALA A 543 -4.42 36.01 -9.52
C ALA A 543 -5.58 36.09 -8.51
N LEU A 544 -5.51 36.99 -7.51
CA LEU A 544 -6.47 37.06 -6.39
C LEU A 544 -7.93 37.12 -6.85
N LEU A 545 -8.25 37.92 -7.88
CA LEU A 545 -9.62 38.03 -8.38
C LEU A 545 -10.12 36.73 -9.04
N ALA A 546 -9.24 36.03 -9.77
CA ALA A 546 -9.58 34.73 -10.37
C ALA A 546 -9.82 33.68 -9.28
N ILE A 547 -8.91 33.58 -8.31
CA ILE A 547 -9.04 32.65 -7.17
C ILE A 547 -10.33 32.92 -6.38
N ARG A 548 -10.67 34.18 -6.11
CA ARG A 548 -11.93 34.54 -5.42
C ARG A 548 -13.19 34.19 -6.21
N ARG A 549 -13.14 34.11 -7.54
CA ARG A 549 -14.28 33.62 -8.33
C ARG A 549 -14.46 32.11 -8.14
N LEU A 550 -13.36 31.37 -8.08
CA LEU A 550 -13.35 29.91 -7.90
C LEU A 550 -13.80 29.45 -6.50
N THR A 551 -13.97 30.35 -5.52
CA THR A 551 -14.68 29.99 -4.27
C THR A 551 -16.16 29.65 -4.52
N LYS A 552 -16.66 29.90 -5.73
CA LYS A 552 -18.00 29.55 -6.22
C LYS A 552 -17.97 28.56 -7.39
N ASP A 553 -16.84 27.88 -7.63
CA ASP A 553 -16.69 26.88 -8.71
C ASP A 553 -17.80 25.82 -8.66
N GLU A 554 -18.19 25.23 -9.77
CA GLU A 554 -19.16 24.13 -9.76
C GLU A 554 -18.65 22.92 -8.95
N MET A 555 -17.35 22.64 -9.05
CA MET A 555 -16.69 21.55 -8.32
C MET A 555 -16.36 21.99 -6.90
N LEU A 556 -16.94 21.30 -5.92
CA LEU A 556 -16.73 21.60 -4.51
C LEU A 556 -15.25 21.51 -4.09
N ILE A 557 -14.50 20.56 -4.67
CA ILE A 557 -13.06 20.42 -4.38
C ILE A 557 -12.26 21.64 -4.85
N ASN A 558 -12.65 22.28 -5.95
CA ASN A 558 -12.04 23.52 -6.42
C ASN A 558 -12.34 24.68 -5.48
N ARG A 559 -13.52 24.70 -4.85
CA ARG A 559 -13.82 25.70 -3.80
C ARG A 559 -12.89 25.54 -2.59
N VAL A 560 -12.65 24.30 -2.15
CA VAL A 560 -11.71 24.00 -1.05
C VAL A 560 -10.28 24.41 -1.42
N ALA A 561 -9.82 24.07 -2.63
CA ALA A 561 -8.51 24.48 -3.14
C ALA A 561 -8.39 26.02 -3.24
N ALA A 562 -9.45 26.72 -3.65
CA ALA A 562 -9.48 28.18 -3.71
C ALA A 562 -9.36 28.81 -2.31
N TYR A 563 -10.07 28.29 -1.31
CA TYR A 563 -9.90 28.75 0.07
C TYR A 563 -8.51 28.44 0.62
N THR A 564 -7.93 27.29 0.26
CA THR A 564 -6.54 26.94 0.63
C THR A 564 -5.55 27.96 0.06
N ALA A 565 -5.66 28.29 -1.24
CA ALA A 565 -4.83 29.30 -1.89
C ALA A 565 -4.96 30.66 -1.20
N LEU A 566 -6.19 31.11 -0.94
CA LEU A 566 -6.45 32.38 -0.25
C LEU A 566 -5.84 32.40 1.15
N SER A 567 -5.90 31.29 1.88
CA SER A 567 -5.27 31.17 3.21
C SER A 567 -3.75 31.36 3.12
N GLN A 568 -3.09 30.67 2.19
CA GLN A 568 -1.64 30.81 1.95
C GLN A 568 -1.22 32.20 1.49
N MET A 569 -2.11 32.93 0.81
CA MET A 569 -1.93 34.33 0.43
C MET A 569 -2.12 35.32 1.60
N GLY A 570 -2.47 34.85 2.80
CA GLY A 570 -2.69 35.67 4.00
C GLY A 570 -4.16 36.02 4.30
N TRP A 571 -5.12 35.53 3.52
CA TRP A 571 -6.57 35.78 3.72
C TRP A 571 -7.24 34.75 4.64
N LYS A 572 -6.53 34.34 5.70
CA LYS A 572 -6.91 33.23 6.59
C LYS A 572 -8.34 33.29 7.11
N LYS A 573 -8.75 34.41 7.71
CA LYS A 573 -10.11 34.56 8.28
C LYS A 573 -11.20 34.38 7.23
N PHE A 574 -10.99 34.88 6.02
CA PHE A 574 -11.93 34.71 4.91
C PHE A 574 -11.99 33.26 4.44
N ALA A 575 -10.82 32.62 4.30
CA ALA A 575 -10.72 31.21 3.92
C ALA A 575 -11.41 30.28 4.93
N VAL A 576 -11.10 30.42 6.23
CA VAL A 576 -11.71 29.63 7.30
C VAL A 576 -13.22 29.82 7.32
N LYS A 577 -13.71 31.05 7.24
CA LYS A 577 -15.15 31.33 7.16
C LYS A 577 -15.81 30.61 5.99
N GLY A 578 -15.21 30.70 4.79
CA GLY A 578 -15.73 30.06 3.59
C GLY A 578 -15.73 28.53 3.66
N ILE A 579 -14.70 27.92 4.26
CA ILE A 579 -14.66 26.47 4.50
C ILE A 579 -15.75 26.05 5.48
N LEU A 580 -15.98 26.81 6.55
CA LEU A 580 -17.06 26.54 7.50
C LEU A 580 -18.45 26.71 6.87
N GLU A 581 -18.62 27.66 5.96
CA GLU A 581 -19.85 27.79 5.16
C GLU A 581 -20.06 26.57 4.24
N LEU A 582 -19.01 26.06 3.59
CA LEU A 582 -19.08 24.82 2.80
C LEU A 582 -19.48 23.61 3.65
N LEU A 583 -18.84 23.43 4.82
CA LEU A 583 -19.14 22.33 5.74
C LEU A 583 -20.58 22.40 6.27
N ASN A 584 -21.17 23.60 6.37
CA ASN A 584 -22.56 23.80 6.78
C ASN A 584 -23.58 23.67 5.62
N GLY A 585 -23.15 23.76 4.37
CA GLY A 585 -24.00 23.55 3.19
C GLY A 585 -24.14 22.08 2.74
N PRO A 586 -24.79 21.85 1.57
CA PRO A 586 -24.70 20.58 0.84
C PRO A 586 -23.26 20.37 0.35
N VAL A 587 -22.66 19.24 0.74
CA VAL A 587 -21.27 18.91 0.44
C VAL A 587 -21.12 17.41 0.24
N THR A 588 -20.27 17.00 -0.72
CA THR A 588 -19.95 15.58 -0.93
C THR A 588 -19.05 15.08 0.18
N ASN A 589 -19.05 13.77 0.46
CA ASN A 589 -18.17 13.17 1.48
C ASN A 589 -16.70 13.54 1.25
N MET A 590 -16.27 13.57 -0.01
CA MET A 590 -14.90 13.89 -0.40
C MET A 590 -14.54 15.36 -0.17
N ALA A 591 -15.39 16.29 -0.60
CA ALA A 591 -15.17 17.70 -0.34
C ALA A 591 -15.26 18.04 1.15
N PHE A 592 -16.10 17.31 1.90
CA PHE A 592 -16.18 17.44 3.36
C PHE A 592 -14.86 17.02 4.02
N THR A 593 -14.34 15.84 3.68
CA THR A 593 -13.06 15.37 4.24
C THR A 593 -11.91 16.31 3.88
N ASP A 594 -11.81 16.75 2.62
CA ASP A 594 -10.76 17.68 2.20
C ASP A 594 -10.85 19.05 2.88
N ALA A 595 -12.07 19.55 3.12
CA ALA A 595 -12.31 20.77 3.88
C ALA A 595 -11.85 20.67 5.35
N ILE A 596 -12.11 19.53 6.00
CA ILE A 596 -11.65 19.27 7.37
C ILE A 596 -10.12 19.16 7.42
N ASP A 597 -9.52 18.39 6.52
CA ASP A 597 -8.07 18.24 6.45
C ASP A 597 -7.36 19.56 6.13
N THR A 598 -8.01 20.44 5.37
CA THR A 598 -7.54 21.80 5.13
C THR A 598 -7.59 22.63 6.41
N LEU A 599 -8.67 22.58 7.20
CA LEU A 599 -8.75 23.33 8.46
C LEU A 599 -7.69 22.89 9.47
N VAL A 600 -7.56 21.59 9.69
CA VAL A 600 -6.56 21.01 10.60
C VAL A 600 -5.15 21.27 10.05
N GLY A 601 -4.93 21.06 8.76
CA GLY A 601 -3.64 21.30 8.11
C GLY A 601 -3.22 22.77 8.16
N LEU A 602 -4.18 23.71 8.20
CA LEU A 602 -3.89 25.13 8.36
C LEU A 602 -3.52 25.52 9.81
N GLY A 603 -3.81 24.66 10.80
CA GLY A 603 -3.67 24.95 12.23
C GLY A 603 -4.71 25.94 12.74
N GLU A 604 -5.91 25.93 12.15
CA GLU A 604 -6.98 26.92 12.41
C GLU A 604 -8.21 26.28 13.06
N GLU A 605 -8.09 25.04 13.57
CA GLU A 605 -9.14 24.30 14.29
C GLU A 605 -9.70 25.07 15.50
N ASN A 606 -8.88 25.90 16.14
CA ASN A 606 -9.29 26.75 17.26
C ASN A 606 -10.22 27.90 16.87
N GLN A 607 -10.37 28.20 15.58
CA GLN A 607 -11.35 29.18 15.11
C GLN A 607 -12.78 28.62 15.04
N ILE A 608 -12.97 27.32 15.23
CA ILE A 608 -14.28 26.66 15.17
C ILE A 608 -14.96 26.78 16.54
N THR A 609 -16.16 27.35 16.54
CA THR A 609 -16.99 27.47 17.75
C THR A 609 -17.61 26.14 18.16
N ASP A 610 -18.00 25.97 19.42
CA ASP A 610 -18.67 24.75 19.91
C ASP A 610 -19.94 24.43 19.12
N ALA A 611 -20.72 25.47 18.76
CA ALA A 611 -21.93 25.31 17.96
C ALA A 611 -21.64 24.80 16.53
N GLN A 612 -20.57 25.29 15.90
CA GLN A 612 -20.15 24.81 14.58
C GLN A 612 -19.64 23.38 14.64
N LEU A 613 -18.88 23.05 15.68
CA LEU A 613 -18.39 21.69 15.90
C LEU A 613 -19.55 20.71 16.14
N GLN A 614 -20.53 21.09 16.96
CA GLN A 614 -21.73 20.28 17.18
C GLN A 614 -22.50 20.07 15.87
N SER A 615 -22.66 21.11 15.04
CA SER A 615 -23.32 20.98 13.74
C SER A 615 -22.58 20.00 12.81
N ILE A 616 -21.25 20.01 12.81
CA ILE A 616 -20.43 19.04 12.09
C ILE A 616 -20.68 17.61 12.62
N GLN A 617 -20.70 17.43 13.94
CA GLN A 617 -20.97 16.13 14.57
C GLN A 617 -22.37 15.60 14.24
N ASP A 618 -23.38 16.47 14.27
CA ASP A 618 -24.77 16.10 13.95
C ASP A 618 -24.88 15.63 12.49
N LYS A 619 -24.19 16.32 11.56
CA LYS A 619 -24.12 15.89 10.16
C LYS A 619 -23.46 14.54 9.99
N VAL A 620 -22.34 14.31 10.67
CA VAL A 620 -21.63 13.02 10.65
C VAL A 620 -22.54 11.91 11.18
N ALA A 621 -23.28 12.16 12.26
CA ALA A 621 -24.22 11.20 12.86
C ALA A 621 -25.43 10.92 11.95
N ALA A 622 -25.85 11.88 11.12
CA ALA A 622 -26.95 11.73 10.17
C ALA A 622 -26.58 10.89 8.93
N ILE A 623 -25.28 10.71 8.64
CA ILE A 623 -24.82 9.82 7.56
C ILE A 623 -25.05 8.39 8.02
N LYS A 624 -26.09 7.74 7.47
CA LYS A 624 -26.43 6.36 7.81
C LYS A 624 -25.23 5.43 7.57
N PRO A 625 -24.99 4.45 8.47
CA PRO A 625 -24.10 3.32 8.25
C PRO A 625 -24.42 2.50 6.98
N SER A 626 -24.13 2.97 5.78
CA SER A 626 -24.14 2.09 4.61
C SER A 626 -22.74 1.50 4.39
N ASN A 627 -22.73 0.18 4.21
CA ASN A 627 -21.59 -0.72 3.99
C ASN A 627 -20.30 -0.02 3.53
N ARG A 628 -19.24 -0.15 4.34
CA ARG A 628 -17.86 0.34 4.16
C ARG A 628 -17.65 1.86 4.05
N SER A 629 -18.62 2.62 3.55
CA SER A 629 -18.51 4.07 3.32
C SER A 629 -18.71 4.94 4.58
N MET A 630 -19.28 4.39 5.65
CA MET A 630 -19.39 5.07 6.95
C MET A 630 -18.05 5.16 7.70
N SER A 631 -16.98 5.60 7.04
CA SER A 631 -15.68 5.73 7.69
C SER A 631 -14.94 7.01 7.36
N LEU A 632 -15.06 7.63 6.18
CA LEU A 632 -14.21 8.78 5.81
C LEU A 632 -14.62 10.08 6.50
N VAL A 633 -15.89 10.45 6.39
CA VAL A 633 -16.43 11.67 7.02
C VAL A 633 -16.32 11.59 8.54
N ALA A 634 -16.59 10.41 9.11
CA ALA A 634 -16.45 10.17 10.55
C ALA A 634 -14.99 10.26 11.04
N GLN A 635 -14.05 9.67 10.30
CA GLN A 635 -12.61 9.78 10.61
C GLN A 635 -12.09 11.21 10.46
N ALA A 636 -12.56 11.96 9.46
CA ALA A 636 -12.22 13.37 9.30
C ALA A 636 -12.73 14.18 10.49
N ALA A 637 -14.00 13.99 10.88
CA ALA A 637 -14.58 14.66 12.04
C ALA A 637 -13.88 14.29 13.36
N ASP A 638 -13.51 13.02 13.55
CA ASP A 638 -12.68 12.58 14.69
C ASP A 638 -11.31 13.27 14.71
N THR A 639 -10.68 13.42 13.53
CA THR A 639 -9.41 14.15 13.38
C THR A 639 -9.57 15.61 13.82
N LEU A 640 -10.65 16.28 13.40
CA LEU A 640 -10.93 17.65 13.83
C LEU A 640 -11.18 17.76 15.34
N LEU A 641 -11.99 16.86 15.89
CA LEU A 641 -12.34 16.85 17.31
C LEU A 641 -11.11 16.71 18.19
N LYS A 642 -10.24 15.77 17.85
CA LYS A 642 -9.01 15.56 18.60
C LYS A 642 -8.04 16.73 18.41
N ALA A 643 -7.94 17.30 17.21
CA ALA A 643 -7.11 18.48 16.94
C ALA A 643 -7.45 19.68 17.83
N ARG A 644 -8.74 19.89 18.12
CA ARG A 644 -9.22 20.99 18.96
C ARG A 644 -9.01 20.78 20.47
N ASN A 645 -8.89 19.52 20.91
CA ASN A 645 -8.80 19.17 22.33
C ASN A 645 -7.35 19.08 22.86
N LEU A 646 -6.35 19.25 22.00
CA LEU A 646 -4.92 19.34 22.34
C LEU A 646 -4.42 20.78 22.21
#